data_AF-A0A3M1Z1P0-F1
#
_entry.id   AF-A0A3M1Z1P0-F1
#
_cell.length_a   1.000
_cell.length_b   1.000
_cell.length_c   1.000
_cell.angle_alpha   90.00
_cell.angle_beta   90.00
_cell.angle_gamma   90.00
#
_symmetry.space_group_name_H-M   'P 1'
#
loop_
_entity.id
_entity.type
_entity.pdbx_description
1 polymer ?
#
loop_
_entity_poly.entity_id
_entity_poly.type
_entity_poly.pdbx_seq_one_letter_code
_entity_poly.pdbx_strand_id
1 'polypeptide(L)'
;DTVNRKIILLLFISTTLLIAACVKKIESVEVNYQGTLAFPLAEIGFQVSDLLDEDSALVADNQNGVRLVHESALAEITAAQLLNHITEPLKGSGHYEKTVQEISLPDYSAEATTNFGTALTYFSDPALQQFFQNNDGQSLPIPAFSMPVNMSLSPMPFADFENLEIKSGTVTATLTNGFFFDLENFSVMVRDETTGQDVGTLFFGNIPAGQSQTAEFPLANTTIGNAFSFVIPQIATPGTSAATIDLSAEMKVQVTFRDIQIDGGNVRLDGSQIIRDTVLVDFTAQNGSELTQMELETGLLNYAMQSDFSENIKVTMTFPSVLKNGNPLNVSMTLPPTGVNDSIVGVLDLSGTTILLDQDADQPFNRLRVIVKAQMDDPGNNLITFHGNEQIAFSFQMNAPKVRQVKGYFGQFDEIIEPGAVHLGFDFPFIDPTSEPVFFEDAQIELRYENAFGVPARAEFDMVSSGILNPDQELDPPSIDLATPDISMIGQAVQGSAVIDHTNSNIVSFLSIFPNQILYEGLLSVNPDGQAASPNFLTKDDYFAVAGRFELPFRLSMKNLIYRDTLDAFNFDLGEGITIEDIREGELKFSYENTLPVDLNARLTVLDAAGNESPILDDFAIPAASVNADGVVEPGMSATGEIFIPISQNQIRDLDEATQNIVEFRFQSYNQGNTPVVLLTHSGVQIKTGVKVFLDTQ
;
A
#
# COMPACT_ATOMS: atom_id res chain seq x y z
N ASP A 1 -60.83 -19.24 -71.73
CA ASP A 1 -60.91 -20.05 -72.95
C ASP A 1 -61.34 -21.47 -72.63
N THR A 2 -62.63 -21.79 -72.78
CA THR A 2 -63.23 -22.39 -73.99
C THR A 2 -62.62 -23.76 -74.33
N VAL A 3 -63.34 -24.86 -74.60
CA VAL A 3 -64.76 -25.19 -74.64
C VAL A 3 -64.85 -26.66 -75.14
N ASN A 4 -65.93 -27.36 -74.81
CA ASN A 4 -66.54 -28.51 -75.52
C ASN A 4 -65.75 -29.83 -75.69
N ARG A 5 -66.27 -31.04 -75.34
CA ARG A 5 -67.61 -31.66 -75.47
C ARG A 5 -68.01 -31.97 -76.92
N LYS A 6 -68.01 -33.26 -77.31
CA LYS A 6 -69.11 -34.05 -77.96
C LYS A 6 -68.55 -35.30 -78.67
N ILE A 7 -68.94 -36.52 -78.28
CA ILE A 7 -70.09 -37.37 -78.70
C ILE A 7 -69.94 -37.98 -80.11
N ILE A 8 -70.20 -39.30 -80.20
CA ILE A 8 -70.90 -40.12 -81.24
C ILE A 8 -70.17 -41.49 -81.33
N LEU A 9 -70.74 -42.69 -81.46
CA LEU A 9 -72.09 -43.31 -81.41
C LEU A 9 -71.88 -44.75 -81.98
N LEU A 10 -72.54 -45.80 -81.44
CA LEU A 10 -72.95 -47.08 -82.10
C LEU A 10 -73.21 -48.12 -80.97
N LEU A 11 -74.42 -48.42 -80.48
CA LEU A 11 -75.68 -48.88 -81.08
C LEU A 11 -75.63 -50.36 -81.52
N PHE A 12 -76.16 -51.25 -80.68
CA PHE A 12 -77.02 -52.36 -81.12
C PHE A 12 -78.05 -52.75 -80.05
N ILE A 13 -79.25 -53.07 -80.55
CA ILE A 13 -80.55 -53.16 -79.89
C ILE A 13 -80.92 -54.61 -79.53
N SER A 14 -81.84 -54.74 -78.55
CA SER A 14 -82.88 -55.79 -78.38
C SER A 14 -82.48 -57.03 -77.56
N THR A 15 -83.28 -57.55 -76.61
CA THR A 15 -84.73 -57.40 -76.37
C THR A 15 -85.07 -57.53 -74.87
N THR A 16 -86.11 -56.81 -74.48
CA THR A 16 -86.85 -56.79 -73.20
C THR A 16 -87.48 -58.13 -72.78
N LEU A 17 -87.44 -58.42 -71.47
CA LEU A 17 -88.59 -58.96 -70.72
C LEU A 17 -88.57 -58.44 -69.26
N LEU A 18 -89.49 -57.51 -68.94
CA LEU A 18 -89.99 -57.29 -67.57
C LEU A 18 -90.90 -58.49 -67.23
N ILE A 19 -91.07 -59.00 -66.01
CA ILE A 19 -91.53 -58.35 -64.76
C ILE A 19 -91.19 -59.32 -63.60
N ALA A 20 -90.66 -58.82 -62.49
CA ALA A 20 -91.18 -59.03 -61.12
C ALA A 20 -90.15 -58.57 -60.08
N ALA A 21 -90.52 -57.53 -59.35
CA ALA A 21 -89.75 -56.98 -58.24
C ALA A 21 -89.67 -57.98 -57.08
N CYS A 22 -88.46 -58.18 -56.56
CA CYS A 22 -88.23 -58.48 -55.16
C CYS A 22 -87.02 -57.65 -54.73
N VAL A 23 -87.27 -56.43 -54.26
CA VAL A 23 -86.28 -55.66 -53.51
C VAL A 23 -86.12 -56.36 -52.17
N LYS A 24 -85.08 -57.19 -52.02
CA LYS A 24 -84.56 -57.50 -50.71
C LYS A 24 -83.84 -56.26 -50.21
N LYS A 25 -84.47 -55.60 -49.24
CA LYS A 25 -83.85 -54.63 -48.35
C LYS A 25 -82.63 -55.32 -47.71
N ILE A 26 -81.43 -54.89 -48.09
CA ILE A 26 -80.21 -55.28 -47.38
C ILE A 26 -80.19 -54.39 -46.14
N GLU A 27 -80.60 -54.95 -45.01
CA GLU A 27 -80.31 -54.36 -43.69
C GLU A 27 -78.92 -54.87 -43.31
N SER A 28 -78.00 -53.92 -43.12
CA SER A 28 -76.57 -54.05 -42.74
C SER A 28 -75.70 -54.98 -43.61
N VAL A 29 -74.87 -54.37 -44.46
CA VAL A 29 -73.59 -54.96 -44.86
C VAL A 29 -72.59 -54.47 -43.82
N GLU A 30 -72.10 -55.34 -42.93
CA GLU A 30 -70.86 -55.08 -42.18
C GLU A 30 -69.71 -55.18 -43.18
N VAL A 31 -69.03 -54.07 -43.44
CA VAL A 31 -67.85 -54.02 -44.29
C VAL A 31 -66.66 -53.83 -43.36
N ASN A 32 -66.09 -54.94 -42.87
CA ASN A 32 -64.82 -54.89 -42.15
C ASN A 32 -63.72 -54.40 -43.09
N TYR A 33 -63.29 -53.15 -42.89
CA TYR A 33 -62.17 -52.55 -43.62
C TYR A 33 -60.92 -52.61 -42.74
N GLN A 34 -59.96 -53.45 -43.14
CA GLN A 34 -58.63 -53.49 -42.53
C GLN A 34 -57.73 -52.50 -43.28
N GLY A 35 -57.82 -51.25 -42.86
CA GLY A 35 -56.98 -50.16 -43.38
C GLY A 35 -55.74 -49.95 -42.54
N THR A 36 -54.73 -49.34 -43.14
CA THR A 36 -53.61 -48.74 -42.40
C THR A 36 -53.48 -47.29 -42.83
N LEU A 37 -53.35 -46.39 -41.87
CA LEU A 37 -53.02 -45.00 -42.11
C LEU A 37 -51.64 -44.72 -41.54
N ALA A 38 -50.82 -43.94 -42.27
CA ALA A 38 -49.50 -43.54 -41.82
C ALA A 38 -49.36 -42.03 -41.96
N PHE A 39 -48.87 -41.38 -40.90
CA PHE A 39 -48.77 -39.93 -40.82
C PHE A 39 -47.40 -39.55 -40.26
N PRO A 40 -46.74 -38.51 -40.81
CA PRO A 40 -45.60 -37.90 -40.14
C PRO A 40 -46.09 -37.24 -38.84
N LEU A 41 -45.36 -37.44 -37.75
CA LEU A 41 -45.66 -36.82 -36.46
C LEU A 41 -44.78 -35.59 -36.22
N ALA A 42 -43.47 -35.76 -36.33
CA ALA A 42 -42.52 -34.71 -36.03
C ALA A 42 -41.16 -34.95 -36.70
N GLU A 43 -40.42 -33.88 -36.91
CA GLU A 43 -38.99 -33.90 -37.19
C GLU A 43 -38.31 -33.03 -36.14
N ILE A 44 -37.43 -33.65 -35.35
CA ILE A 44 -36.68 -33.00 -34.27
C ILE A 44 -35.21 -33.04 -34.68
N GLY A 45 -34.57 -31.88 -34.77
CA GLY A 45 -33.18 -31.80 -35.15
C GLY A 45 -32.48 -30.65 -34.44
N PHE A 46 -31.23 -30.87 -34.05
CA PHE A 46 -30.38 -29.88 -33.40
C PHE A 46 -28.92 -30.11 -33.82
N GLN A 47 -28.21 -29.03 -34.13
CA GLN A 47 -26.76 -29.01 -34.29
C GLN A 47 -26.11 -28.19 -33.19
N VAL A 48 -24.92 -28.57 -32.75
CA VAL A 48 -24.17 -27.87 -31.69
C VAL A 48 -23.91 -26.40 -32.05
N SER A 49 -23.75 -26.06 -33.33
CA SER A 49 -23.67 -24.67 -33.81
C SER A 49 -24.90 -23.84 -33.49
N ASP A 50 -26.07 -24.46 -33.33
CA ASP A 50 -27.32 -23.78 -32.98
C ASP A 50 -27.28 -23.27 -31.53
N LEU A 51 -26.30 -23.69 -30.71
CA LEU A 51 -26.01 -23.12 -29.38
C LEU A 51 -25.11 -21.89 -29.42
N LEU A 52 -24.52 -21.56 -30.58
CA LEU A 52 -23.52 -20.50 -30.73
C LEU A 52 -24.17 -19.24 -31.32
N ASP A 53 -24.69 -18.35 -30.47
CA ASP A 53 -25.12 -17.01 -30.89
C ASP A 53 -23.94 -16.03 -30.93
N GLU A 54 -23.99 -15.00 -31.79
CA GLU A 54 -22.91 -13.99 -31.95
C GLU A 54 -22.58 -13.23 -30.65
N ASP A 55 -23.56 -13.10 -29.74
CA ASP A 55 -23.43 -12.40 -28.45
C ASP A 55 -23.27 -13.37 -27.25
N SER A 56 -23.04 -14.68 -27.50
CA SER A 56 -22.94 -15.68 -26.44
C SER A 56 -21.50 -15.87 -25.92
N ALA A 57 -21.37 -16.38 -24.68
CA ALA A 57 -20.08 -16.78 -24.10
C ALA A 57 -19.52 -18.07 -24.73
N LEU A 58 -20.28 -18.74 -25.61
CA LEU A 58 -19.85 -19.94 -26.32
C LEU A 58 -19.19 -19.55 -27.65
N VAL A 59 -18.01 -20.09 -27.89
CA VAL A 59 -17.23 -19.83 -29.10
C VAL A 59 -16.67 -21.13 -29.67
N ALA A 60 -16.47 -21.16 -31.00
CA ALA A 60 -15.74 -22.25 -31.64
C ALA A 60 -14.22 -22.05 -31.50
N ASP A 61 -13.49 -23.13 -31.22
CA ASP A 61 -12.04 -23.15 -31.29
C ASP A 61 -11.52 -23.35 -32.73
N ASN A 62 -10.20 -23.37 -32.90
CA ASN A 62 -9.56 -23.51 -34.21
C ASN A 62 -9.79 -24.87 -34.90
N GLN A 63 -10.29 -25.86 -34.18
CA GLN A 63 -10.61 -27.22 -34.64
C GLN A 63 -12.13 -27.46 -34.71
N ASN A 64 -12.96 -26.41 -34.57
CA ASN A 64 -14.41 -26.46 -34.49
C ASN A 64 -14.96 -27.13 -33.21
N GLY A 65 -14.16 -27.31 -32.17
CA GLY A 65 -14.64 -27.66 -30.84
C GLY A 65 -15.35 -26.48 -30.18
N VAL A 66 -16.41 -26.74 -29.42
CA VAL A 66 -17.07 -25.69 -28.63
C VAL A 66 -16.28 -25.44 -27.35
N ARG A 67 -16.10 -24.18 -26.99
CA ARG A 67 -15.63 -23.78 -25.67
C ARG A 67 -16.43 -22.59 -25.17
N LEU A 68 -16.54 -22.48 -23.87
CA LEU A 68 -17.06 -21.30 -23.21
C LEU A 68 -15.90 -20.41 -22.77
N VAL A 69 -15.98 -19.11 -23.07
CA VAL A 69 -15.01 -18.10 -22.62
C VAL A 69 -15.76 -16.98 -21.90
N HIS A 70 -15.35 -16.70 -20.66
CA HIS A 70 -15.90 -15.60 -19.86
C HIS A 70 -14.76 -14.80 -19.24
N GLU A 71 -14.79 -13.47 -19.38
CA GLU A 71 -13.81 -12.57 -18.76
C GLU A 71 -14.54 -11.61 -17.83
N SER A 72 -14.03 -11.46 -16.60
CA SER A 72 -14.58 -10.55 -15.60
C SER A 72 -13.48 -9.91 -14.77
N ALA A 73 -13.67 -8.64 -14.42
CA ALA A 73 -12.85 -7.98 -13.41
C ALA A 73 -13.21 -8.55 -12.04
N LEU A 74 -12.21 -8.94 -11.26
CA LEU A 74 -12.42 -9.48 -9.92
C LEU A 74 -12.26 -8.36 -8.90
N ALA A 75 -11.06 -7.81 -8.75
CA ALA A 75 -10.80 -6.81 -7.71
C ALA A 75 -9.83 -5.72 -8.16
N GLU A 76 -9.95 -4.57 -7.52
CA GLU A 76 -9.02 -3.45 -7.60
C GLU A 76 -8.72 -2.97 -6.17
N ILE A 77 -7.45 -3.01 -5.79
CA ILE A 77 -6.92 -2.47 -4.54
C ILE A 77 -6.18 -1.18 -4.87
N THR A 78 -6.53 -0.10 -4.17
CA THR A 78 -5.90 1.21 -4.37
C THR A 78 -4.76 1.42 -3.38
N ALA A 79 -3.77 2.24 -3.74
CA ALA A 79 -2.71 2.62 -2.80
C ALA A 79 -3.22 3.26 -1.52
N ALA A 80 -4.40 3.88 -1.51
CA ALA A 80 -4.97 4.49 -0.33
C ALA A 80 -5.17 3.49 0.82
N GLN A 81 -5.57 2.25 0.52
CA GLN A 81 -5.76 1.19 1.52
C GLN A 81 -4.42 0.83 2.18
N LEU A 82 -3.40 0.52 1.37
CA LEU A 82 -2.07 0.17 1.86
C LEU A 82 -1.38 1.34 2.56
N LEU A 83 -1.53 2.56 2.04
CA LEU A 83 -0.96 3.76 2.65
C LEU A 83 -1.55 4.00 4.04
N ASN A 84 -2.86 3.76 4.24
CA ASN A 84 -3.46 3.90 5.56
C ASN A 84 -2.88 2.90 6.57
N HIS A 85 -2.66 1.64 6.17
CA HIS A 85 -1.96 0.65 7.02
C HIS A 85 -0.56 1.10 7.44
N ILE A 86 0.14 1.83 6.56
CA ILE A 86 1.49 2.34 6.84
C ILE A 86 1.45 3.60 7.70
N THR A 87 0.57 4.57 7.38
CA THR A 87 0.67 5.93 7.92
C THR A 87 -0.31 6.25 9.04
N GLU A 88 -1.50 5.64 9.12
CA GLU A 88 -2.41 5.85 10.26
C GLU A 88 -1.80 5.50 11.62
N PRO A 89 -1.07 4.38 11.78
CA PRO A 89 -0.43 4.07 13.06
C PRO A 89 0.82 4.90 13.32
N LEU A 90 1.34 5.61 12.32
CA LEU A 90 2.61 6.32 12.40
C LEU A 90 2.51 7.54 13.32
N LYS A 91 3.28 7.51 14.41
CA LYS A 91 3.34 8.58 15.41
C LYS A 91 4.78 9.00 15.67
N GLY A 92 5.11 10.23 15.32
CA GLY A 92 6.38 10.86 15.64
C GLY A 92 6.31 11.60 16.97
N SER A 93 7.24 11.32 17.88
CA SER A 93 7.40 12.12 19.10
C SER A 93 8.87 12.38 19.40
N GLY A 94 9.18 13.59 19.80
CA GLY A 94 10.49 13.96 20.32
C GLY A 94 10.31 14.85 21.54
N HIS A 95 11.11 14.61 22.56
CA HIS A 95 11.17 15.47 23.74
C HIS A 95 12.63 15.72 24.08
N TYR A 96 12.92 16.97 24.42
CA TYR A 96 14.23 17.40 24.82
C TYR A 96 14.08 18.45 25.91
N GLU A 97 14.85 18.29 26.97
CA GLU A 97 14.91 19.21 28.10
C GLU A 97 16.38 19.39 28.46
N LYS A 98 16.80 20.63 28.66
CA LYS A 98 18.17 20.93 29.08
C LYS A 98 18.19 22.04 30.10
N THR A 99 18.86 21.77 31.21
CA THR A 99 19.31 22.79 32.15
C THR A 99 20.53 23.49 31.57
N VAL A 100 20.45 24.81 31.49
CA VAL A 100 21.53 25.66 31.01
C VAL A 100 22.47 25.91 32.19
N GLN A 101 23.50 25.06 32.28
CA GLN A 101 24.44 25.12 33.41
C GLN A 101 25.41 26.27 33.30
N GLU A 102 25.81 26.63 32.08
CA GLU A 102 26.80 27.66 31.85
C GLU A 102 26.55 28.42 30.55
N ILE A 103 26.93 29.70 30.56
CA ILE A 103 26.93 30.56 29.38
C ILE A 103 28.35 31.11 29.18
N SER A 104 28.82 31.04 27.94
CA SER A 104 30.11 31.65 27.57
C SER A 104 29.95 33.14 27.29
N LEU A 105 30.81 33.95 27.88
CA LEU A 105 30.88 35.39 27.67
C LEU A 105 32.02 35.76 26.70
N PRO A 106 31.96 36.94 26.06
CA PRO A 106 33.09 37.46 25.28
C PRO A 106 34.28 37.79 26.18
N ASP A 107 35.45 37.96 25.56
CA ASP A 107 36.66 38.40 26.27
C ASP A 107 36.52 39.85 26.75
N TYR A 108 36.92 40.10 28.00
CA TYR A 108 36.98 41.44 28.58
C TYR A 108 38.43 41.84 28.76
N SER A 109 38.86 42.91 28.09
CA SER A 109 40.24 43.41 28.17
C SER A 109 40.28 44.82 28.72
N ALA A 110 41.29 45.09 29.54
CA ALA A 110 41.56 46.40 30.07
C ALA A 110 43.08 46.67 30.12
N GLU A 111 43.44 47.94 30.14
CA GLU A 111 44.83 48.38 30.09
C GLU A 111 45.05 49.50 31.10
N ALA A 112 46.14 49.37 31.86
CA ALA A 112 46.61 50.38 32.78
C ALA A 112 48.08 50.72 32.51
N THR A 113 48.43 51.99 32.64
CA THR A 113 49.80 52.47 32.49
C THR A 113 50.22 53.27 33.72
N THR A 114 51.51 53.25 34.03
CA THR A 114 52.13 54.13 35.03
C THR A 114 53.52 54.51 34.57
N ASN A 115 53.93 55.75 34.80
CA ASN A 115 55.30 56.17 34.55
C ASN A 115 56.18 55.96 35.80
N PHE A 116 57.49 55.89 35.58
CA PHE A 116 58.43 55.63 36.66
C PHE A 116 58.40 56.75 37.72
N GLY A 117 58.21 58.01 37.32
CA GLY A 117 58.08 59.15 38.23
C GLY A 117 56.90 59.00 39.20
N THR A 118 55.76 58.50 38.73
CA THR A 118 54.60 58.19 39.57
C THR A 118 54.90 57.01 40.48
N ALA A 119 55.45 55.90 39.94
CA ALA A 119 55.85 54.74 40.74
C ALA A 119 56.82 55.11 41.86
N LEU A 120 57.76 56.02 41.58
CA LEU A 120 58.77 56.49 42.52
C LEU A 120 58.17 57.14 43.76
N THR A 121 57.01 57.79 43.65
CA THR A 121 56.33 58.42 44.81
C THR A 121 55.88 57.40 45.86
N TYR A 122 55.75 56.12 45.49
CA TYR A 122 55.38 55.02 46.37
C TYR A 122 56.58 54.34 47.04
N PHE A 123 57.82 54.70 46.68
CA PHE A 123 59.00 54.07 47.26
C PHE A 123 59.17 54.47 48.72
N SER A 124 59.40 53.53 49.63
CA SER A 124 59.59 53.86 51.05
C SER A 124 60.97 54.45 51.39
N ASP A 125 61.93 54.44 50.46
CA ASP A 125 63.30 54.94 50.64
C ASP A 125 63.49 56.36 50.06
N PRO A 126 63.58 57.42 50.90
CA PRO A 126 63.74 58.78 50.43
C PRO A 126 65.08 59.04 49.71
N ALA A 127 66.13 58.28 50.02
CA ALA A 127 67.43 58.45 49.36
C ALA A 127 67.37 57.92 47.92
N LEU A 128 66.69 56.80 47.71
CA LEU A 128 66.45 56.23 46.39
C LEU A 128 65.53 57.14 45.56
N GLN A 129 64.49 57.72 46.17
CA GLN A 129 63.66 58.75 45.53
C GLN A 129 64.47 59.95 45.05
N GLN A 130 65.29 60.54 45.94
CA GLN A 130 66.13 61.70 45.58
C GLN A 130 67.19 61.34 44.53
N PHE A 131 67.75 60.13 44.56
CA PHE A 131 68.68 59.66 43.55
C PHE A 131 68.07 59.70 42.16
N PHE A 132 66.88 59.12 41.97
CA PHE A 132 66.21 59.13 40.66
C PHE A 132 65.73 60.54 40.27
N GLN A 133 65.18 61.32 41.21
CA GLN A 133 64.69 62.68 40.95
C GLN A 133 65.78 63.65 40.49
N ASN A 134 66.96 63.61 41.13
CA ASN A 134 68.05 64.55 40.84
C ASN A 134 68.85 64.18 39.58
N ASN A 135 68.70 62.96 39.08
CA ASN A 135 69.50 62.43 37.97
C ASN A 135 68.65 62.08 36.74
N ASP A 136 67.42 62.61 36.66
CA ASP A 136 66.59 62.48 35.46
C ASP A 136 67.32 63.03 34.21
N GLY A 137 67.25 62.27 33.11
CA GLY A 137 67.98 62.51 31.87
C GLY A 137 69.49 62.20 31.90
N GLN A 138 70.05 61.79 33.04
CA GLN A 138 71.47 61.41 33.16
C GLN A 138 71.68 59.92 32.95
N SER A 139 72.82 59.54 32.37
CA SER A 139 73.23 58.13 32.23
C SER A 139 74.13 57.72 33.39
N LEU A 140 73.59 56.89 34.30
CA LEU A 140 74.27 56.47 35.54
C LEU A 140 74.06 54.97 35.80
N PRO A 141 74.95 54.33 36.57
CA PRO A 141 74.68 52.99 37.12
C PRO A 141 73.50 53.04 38.08
N ILE A 142 72.60 52.06 37.99
CA ILE A 142 71.46 51.92 38.91
C ILE A 142 71.77 50.78 39.87
N PRO A 143 71.77 51.04 41.19
CA PRO A 143 71.99 49.98 42.17
C PRO A 143 70.85 48.96 42.16
N ALA A 144 71.15 47.71 42.50
CA ALA A 144 70.11 46.72 42.77
C ALA A 144 69.24 47.19 43.95
N PHE A 145 67.93 47.06 43.82
CA PHE A 145 66.99 47.36 44.90
C PHE A 145 65.75 46.48 44.81
N SER A 146 65.05 46.36 45.95
CA SER A 146 63.77 45.67 46.05
C SER A 146 62.86 46.47 46.97
N MET A 147 61.96 47.28 46.40
CA MET A 147 61.12 48.22 47.14
C MET A 147 59.66 47.78 47.18
N PRO A 148 59.06 47.62 48.38
CA PRO A 148 57.61 47.52 48.49
C PRO A 148 56.99 48.87 48.12
N VAL A 149 56.02 48.86 47.20
CA VAL A 149 55.32 50.06 46.72
C VAL A 149 53.82 50.01 46.95
N ASN A 150 53.22 48.81 46.95
CA ASN A 150 51.77 48.60 47.06
C ASN A 150 50.93 49.59 46.22
N MET A 151 51.41 49.85 45.00
CA MET A 151 50.85 50.83 44.08
C MET A 151 49.62 50.22 43.42
N SER A 152 48.47 50.87 43.56
CA SER A 152 47.24 50.48 42.85
C SER A 152 47.08 51.33 41.60
N LEU A 153 46.96 50.66 40.46
CA LEU A 153 46.56 51.30 39.20
C LEU A 153 45.05 51.46 39.18
N SER A 154 44.56 52.59 38.65
CA SER A 154 43.15 52.98 38.70
C SER A 154 42.18 51.86 38.30
N PRO A 155 41.02 51.77 38.94
CA PRO A 155 40.05 50.73 38.66
C PRO A 155 39.46 50.83 37.25
N MET A 156 39.22 49.68 36.62
CA MET A 156 38.59 49.56 35.31
C MET A 156 37.21 48.89 35.48
N PRO A 157 36.11 49.64 35.33
CA PRO A 157 34.78 49.07 35.35
C PRO A 157 34.40 48.45 34.00
N PHE A 158 33.78 47.28 34.04
CA PHE A 158 33.12 46.66 32.90
C PHE A 158 31.61 46.94 32.98
N ALA A 159 31.02 47.43 31.89
CA ALA A 159 29.62 47.85 31.85
C ALA A 159 28.63 46.70 31.55
N ASP A 160 29.15 45.55 31.12
CA ASP A 160 28.32 44.44 30.64
C ASP A 160 27.90 43.48 31.76
N PHE A 161 28.37 43.69 32.98
CA PHE A 161 27.91 42.96 34.16
C PHE A 161 28.04 43.82 35.42
N GLU A 162 27.30 43.45 36.46
CA GLU A 162 27.49 43.94 37.83
C GLU A 162 28.27 42.93 38.66
N ASN A 163 27.92 41.65 38.51
CA ASN A 163 28.58 40.53 39.14
C ASN A 163 28.45 39.29 38.26
N LEU A 164 29.45 38.42 38.30
CA LEU A 164 29.46 37.13 37.63
C LEU A 164 29.79 36.03 38.64
N GLU A 165 29.01 34.94 38.60
CA GLU A 165 29.35 33.67 39.23
C GLU A 165 30.12 32.85 38.18
N ILE A 166 31.44 32.84 38.30
CA ILE A 166 32.34 32.24 37.32
C ILE A 166 32.46 30.75 37.58
N LYS A 167 32.10 29.96 36.57
CA LYS A 167 32.37 28.52 36.56
C LYS A 167 33.82 28.23 36.19
N SER A 168 34.26 28.81 35.08
CA SER A 168 35.61 28.66 34.56
C SER A 168 36.02 29.88 33.74
N GLY A 169 37.32 30.03 33.51
CA GLY A 169 37.88 31.18 32.80
C GLY A 169 39.37 31.32 33.06
N THR A 170 40.02 32.23 32.33
CA THR A 170 41.43 32.57 32.53
C THR A 170 41.61 34.08 32.58
N VAL A 171 42.38 34.55 33.55
CA VAL A 171 42.89 35.92 33.54
C VAL A 171 44.31 35.89 33.03
N THR A 172 44.57 36.60 31.95
CA THR A 172 45.89 36.78 31.36
C THR A 172 46.33 38.22 31.55
N ALA A 173 47.61 38.44 31.79
CA ALA A 173 48.18 39.78 31.81
C ALA A 173 49.50 39.83 31.05
N THR A 174 49.62 40.80 30.15
CA THR A 174 50.85 41.14 29.46
C THR A 174 51.42 42.42 30.07
N LEU A 175 52.57 42.28 30.72
CA LEU A 175 53.35 43.42 31.20
C LEU A 175 54.35 43.83 30.13
N THR A 176 54.38 45.11 29.78
CA THR A 176 55.44 45.72 28.97
C THR A 176 56.26 46.64 29.87
N ASN A 177 57.51 46.27 30.10
CA ASN A 177 58.44 47.05 30.90
C ASN A 177 59.08 48.14 30.04
N GLY A 178 58.56 49.36 30.05
CA GLY A 178 59.24 50.49 29.43
C GLY A 178 60.18 51.24 30.37
N PHE A 179 60.34 50.80 31.63
CA PHE A 179 61.36 51.36 32.51
C PHE A 179 62.76 51.05 31.99
N PHE A 180 63.71 51.92 32.35
CA PHE A 180 65.09 51.91 31.86
C PHE A 180 65.99 50.88 32.57
N PHE A 181 65.40 49.91 33.27
CA PHE A 181 66.08 48.81 33.96
C PHE A 181 65.21 47.54 33.93
N ASP A 182 65.86 46.39 34.12
CA ASP A 182 65.18 45.09 34.19
C ASP A 182 64.36 44.98 35.48
N LEU A 183 63.13 44.47 35.35
CA LEU A 183 62.27 44.14 36.50
C LEU A 183 62.47 42.67 36.89
N GLU A 184 62.72 42.40 38.17
CA GLU A 184 62.80 41.04 38.71
C GLU A 184 61.74 40.78 39.77
N ASN A 185 61.32 39.51 39.91
CA ASN A 185 60.32 39.08 40.90
C ASN A 185 59.03 39.92 40.87
N PHE A 186 58.60 40.33 39.67
CA PHE A 186 57.48 41.23 39.50
C PHE A 186 56.16 40.46 39.58
N SER A 187 55.16 41.03 40.26
CA SER A 187 53.83 40.43 40.33
C SER A 187 52.76 41.50 40.23
N VAL A 188 51.63 41.15 39.62
CA VAL A 188 50.43 42.01 39.57
C VAL A 188 49.29 41.27 40.23
N MET A 189 48.74 41.85 41.28
CA MET A 189 47.56 41.32 41.96
C MET A 189 46.31 41.98 41.38
N VAL A 190 45.34 41.17 40.98
CA VAL A 190 44.05 41.62 40.47
C VAL A 190 43.09 41.73 41.64
N ARG A 191 42.64 42.92 41.95
CA ARG A 191 41.69 43.19 43.04
C ARG A 191 40.34 43.56 42.47
N ASP A 192 39.30 42.89 42.95
CA ASP A 192 37.92 43.29 42.73
C ASP A 192 37.57 44.41 43.72
N GLU A 193 37.31 45.60 43.21
CA GLU A 193 37.00 46.79 44.01
C GLU A 193 35.56 46.78 44.54
N THR A 194 34.68 45.97 43.94
CA THR A 194 33.30 45.82 44.40
C THR A 194 33.26 44.98 45.68
N THR A 195 34.04 43.91 45.74
CA THR A 195 34.12 43.03 46.93
C THR A 195 35.27 43.38 47.87
N GLY A 196 36.27 44.12 47.40
CA GLY A 196 37.52 44.42 48.11
C GLY A 196 38.44 43.21 48.25
N GLN A 197 38.19 42.12 47.52
CA GLN A 197 38.96 40.88 47.58
C GLN A 197 39.96 40.79 46.43
N ASP A 198 41.08 40.11 46.69
CA ASP A 198 42.06 39.79 45.65
C ASP A 198 41.59 38.55 44.89
N VAL A 199 41.37 38.70 43.58
CA VAL A 199 40.87 37.65 42.67
C VAL A 199 41.98 36.66 42.32
N GLY A 200 43.21 37.14 42.22
CA GLY A 200 44.39 36.34 41.92
C GLY A 200 45.65 37.17 41.77
N THR A 201 46.79 36.50 41.63
CA THR A 201 48.10 37.15 41.43
C THR A 201 48.81 36.55 40.24
N LEU A 202 49.27 37.43 39.36
CA LEU A 202 50.07 37.12 38.18
C LEU A 202 51.54 37.27 38.55
N PHE A 203 52.34 36.24 38.30
CA PHE A 203 53.77 36.24 38.59
C PHE A 203 54.56 36.32 37.29
N PHE A 204 55.49 37.27 37.23
CA PHE A 204 56.39 37.47 36.12
C PHE A 204 57.82 37.17 36.57
N GLY A 205 58.64 36.70 35.62
CA GLY A 205 60.04 36.39 35.87
C GLY A 205 60.91 37.65 35.82
N ASN A 206 62.05 37.55 35.15
CA ASN A 206 62.82 38.72 34.76
C ASN A 206 62.20 39.32 33.49
N ILE A 207 61.89 40.62 33.52
CA ILE A 207 61.35 41.36 32.38
C ILE A 207 62.36 42.43 32.00
N PRO A 208 63.18 42.18 30.97
CA PRO A 208 64.21 43.13 30.56
C PRO A 208 63.62 44.49 30.16
N ALA A 209 64.41 45.54 30.30
CA ALA A 209 64.03 46.88 29.84
C ALA A 209 63.61 46.85 28.35
N GLY A 210 62.44 47.43 28.05
CA GLY A 210 61.84 47.47 26.73
C GLY A 210 61.17 46.18 26.25
N GLN A 211 61.12 45.11 27.06
CA GLN A 211 60.50 43.83 26.72
C GLN A 211 59.14 43.65 27.38
N SER A 212 58.39 42.64 26.90
CA SER A 212 57.11 42.24 27.49
C SER A 212 57.14 40.78 27.95
N GLN A 213 56.36 40.48 28.99
CA GLN A 213 56.12 39.12 29.46
C GLN A 213 54.62 38.94 29.74
N THR A 214 54.09 37.76 29.43
CA THR A 214 52.71 37.38 29.75
C THR A 214 52.69 36.36 30.88
N ALA A 215 51.74 36.54 31.79
CA ALA A 215 51.42 35.60 32.87
C ALA A 215 49.91 35.35 32.85
N GLU A 216 49.48 34.25 33.48
CA GLU A 216 48.06 33.92 33.58
C GLU A 216 47.77 33.16 34.88
N PHE A 217 46.52 33.23 35.32
CA PHE A 217 45.99 32.34 36.36
C PHE A 217 44.57 31.90 36.00
N PRO A 218 44.16 30.68 36.38
CA PRO A 218 42.81 30.20 36.16
C PRO A 218 41.82 30.90 37.09
N LEU A 219 40.64 31.21 36.56
CA LEU A 219 39.50 31.76 37.30
C LEU A 219 38.42 30.70 37.33
N ALA A 220 38.13 30.13 38.51
CA ALA A 220 37.15 29.05 38.61
C ALA A 220 36.41 29.07 39.95
N ASN A 221 35.11 28.81 39.89
CA ASN A 221 34.20 28.77 41.04
C ASN A 221 34.33 29.99 41.96
N THR A 222 34.33 31.19 41.36
CA THR A 222 34.50 32.45 42.09
C THR A 222 33.45 33.46 41.66
N THR A 223 33.06 34.33 42.58
CA THR A 223 32.22 35.48 42.26
C THR A 223 33.12 36.69 42.05
N ILE A 224 32.90 37.43 40.97
CA ILE A 224 33.62 38.68 40.69
C ILE A 224 32.62 39.81 40.48
N GLY A 225 32.94 41.01 40.99
CA GLY A 225 32.27 42.25 40.64
C GLY A 225 32.77 42.81 39.30
N ASN A 226 32.32 43.99 38.94
CA ASN A 226 32.59 44.58 37.64
C ASN A 226 33.72 45.61 37.60
N ALA A 227 34.37 45.94 38.73
CA ALA A 227 35.45 46.91 38.78
C ALA A 227 36.72 46.29 39.33
N PHE A 228 37.82 46.37 38.57
CA PHE A 228 39.09 45.76 38.98
C PHE A 228 40.21 46.78 39.04
N SER A 229 41.04 46.73 40.08
CA SER A 229 42.33 47.44 40.14
C SER A 229 43.50 46.46 40.05
N PHE A 230 44.65 46.96 39.61
CA PHE A 230 45.88 46.19 39.53
C PHE A 230 46.88 46.70 40.56
N VAL A 231 47.14 45.88 41.57
CA VAL A 231 48.04 46.22 42.67
C VAL A 231 49.42 45.64 42.40
N ILE A 232 50.41 46.51 42.33
CA ILE A 232 51.82 46.17 42.23
C ILE A 232 52.39 46.21 43.66
N PRO A 233 52.68 45.07 44.29
CA PRO A 233 53.14 45.03 45.67
C PRO A 233 54.59 45.53 45.79
N GLN A 234 55.43 45.23 44.81
CA GLN A 234 56.88 45.47 44.85
C GLN A 234 57.42 45.82 43.46
N ILE A 235 58.45 46.67 43.43
CA ILE A 235 59.32 46.87 42.27
C ILE A 235 60.74 46.50 42.69
N ALA A 236 61.36 45.58 41.94
CA ALA A 236 62.75 45.19 42.16
C ALA A 236 63.52 45.18 40.84
N THR A 237 64.82 45.46 40.95
CA THR A 237 65.76 45.39 39.83
C THR A 237 67.08 44.80 40.29
N PRO A 238 67.75 43.97 39.47
CA PRO A 238 69.11 43.50 39.73
C PRO A 238 70.16 44.62 39.61
N GLY A 239 69.74 45.82 39.20
CA GLY A 239 70.61 46.96 38.91
C GLY A 239 71.13 46.93 37.47
N THR A 240 71.76 48.03 37.04
CA THR A 240 72.39 48.15 35.72
C THR A 240 73.73 48.88 35.81
N SER A 241 74.67 48.49 34.95
CA SER A 241 75.97 49.15 34.82
C SER A 241 75.88 50.59 34.32
N ALA A 242 74.88 50.90 33.48
CA ALA A 242 74.54 52.25 33.03
C ALA A 242 73.18 52.23 32.32
N ALA A 243 72.27 53.14 32.69
CA ALA A 243 71.07 53.44 31.93
C ALA A 243 70.74 54.93 32.02
N THR A 244 70.07 55.47 31.01
CA THR A 244 69.53 56.83 31.06
C THR A 244 68.31 56.81 31.96
N ILE A 245 68.38 57.49 33.10
CA ILE A 245 67.24 57.65 34.00
C ILE A 245 66.20 58.52 33.28
N ASP A 246 64.98 58.00 33.17
CA ASP A 246 63.85 58.68 32.53
C ASP A 246 62.61 58.51 33.41
N LEU A 247 62.25 59.55 34.16
CA LEU A 247 61.07 59.53 35.02
C LEU A 247 59.75 59.45 34.21
N SER A 248 59.79 59.76 32.92
CA SER A 248 58.62 59.63 32.03
C SER A 248 58.46 58.23 31.43
N ALA A 249 59.44 57.33 31.63
CA ALA A 249 59.39 55.96 31.16
C ALA A 249 58.14 55.22 31.67
N GLU A 250 57.37 54.62 30.77
CA GLU A 250 56.08 54.02 31.09
C GLU A 250 56.15 52.49 31.18
N MET A 251 55.50 51.94 32.19
CA MET A 251 55.16 50.53 32.25
C MET A 251 53.67 50.37 31.95
N LYS A 252 53.35 49.34 31.17
CA LYS A 252 51.99 49.03 30.72
C LYS A 252 51.59 47.63 31.15
N VAL A 253 50.43 47.50 31.76
CA VAL A 253 49.79 46.23 32.11
C VAL A 253 48.52 46.12 31.28
N GLN A 254 48.45 45.13 30.39
CA GLN A 254 47.21 44.77 29.69
C GLN A 254 46.69 43.48 30.30
N VAL A 255 45.44 43.46 30.77
CA VAL A 255 44.80 42.28 31.36
C VAL A 255 43.59 41.89 30.54
N THR A 256 43.43 40.60 30.28
CA THR A 256 42.31 40.04 29.54
C THR A 256 41.73 38.86 30.31
N PHE A 257 40.44 38.96 30.61
CA PHE A 257 39.57 37.87 31.03
C PHE A 257 39.12 37.16 29.75
N ARG A 258 39.52 35.91 29.57
CA ARG A 258 39.20 35.10 28.39
C ARG A 258 38.56 33.78 28.76
N ASP A 259 37.85 33.20 27.80
CA ASP A 259 37.21 31.89 27.93
C ASP A 259 36.27 31.83 29.14
N ILE A 260 35.60 32.95 29.46
CA ILE A 260 34.76 33.07 30.65
C ILE A 260 33.46 32.27 30.46
N GLN A 261 33.23 31.33 31.38
CA GLN A 261 31.97 30.62 31.53
C GLN A 261 31.35 30.97 32.87
N ILE A 262 30.09 31.38 32.86
CA ILE A 262 29.33 31.73 34.07
C ILE A 262 28.25 30.71 34.34
N ASP A 263 27.99 30.40 35.62
CA ASP A 263 26.82 29.64 36.07
C ASP A 263 25.81 30.50 36.85
N GLY A 264 26.00 31.82 36.84
CA GLY A 264 25.05 32.80 37.37
C GLY A 264 25.59 34.22 37.32
N GLY A 265 24.74 35.19 37.68
CA GLY A 265 25.14 36.59 37.87
C GLY A 265 24.17 37.59 37.25
N ASN A 266 24.53 38.86 37.31
CA ASN A 266 23.77 39.96 36.70
C ASN A 266 24.58 40.55 35.54
N VAL A 267 24.20 40.20 34.32
CA VAL A 267 25.02 40.30 33.10
C VAL A 267 24.18 40.59 31.86
N ARG A 268 24.78 41.22 30.85
CA ARG A 268 24.19 41.38 29.52
C ARG A 268 24.44 40.14 28.69
N LEU A 269 23.36 39.49 28.26
CA LEU A 269 23.43 38.25 27.50
C LEU A 269 22.88 38.36 26.08
N ASP A 270 22.45 39.53 25.61
CA ASP A 270 21.83 39.67 24.29
C ASP A 270 22.65 39.01 23.16
N GLY A 271 21.99 38.16 22.36
CA GLY A 271 22.62 37.38 21.30
C GLY A 271 23.46 36.18 21.76
N SER A 272 23.74 36.03 23.06
CA SER A 272 24.50 34.90 23.61
C SER A 272 23.78 33.59 23.32
N GLN A 273 24.55 32.57 22.93
CA GLN A 273 24.01 31.25 22.67
C GLN A 273 23.77 30.52 23.99
N ILE A 274 22.51 30.14 24.21
CA ILE A 274 22.08 29.41 25.41
C ILE A 274 22.28 27.92 25.16
N ILE A 275 21.71 27.41 24.07
CA ILE A 275 21.86 26.02 23.64
C ILE A 275 21.98 25.92 22.13
N ARG A 276 22.67 24.88 21.68
CA ARG A 276 22.63 24.37 20.32
C ARG A 276 22.69 22.86 20.39
N ASP A 277 21.59 22.21 20.07
CA ASP A 277 21.48 20.76 20.22
C ASP A 277 20.58 20.13 19.16
N THR A 278 20.56 18.81 19.09
CA THR A 278 19.69 18.05 18.17
C THR A 278 18.60 17.34 18.96
N VAL A 279 17.35 17.63 18.62
CA VAL A 279 16.18 16.88 19.10
C VAL A 279 15.86 15.80 18.07
N LEU A 280 15.71 14.56 18.53
CA LEU A 280 15.27 13.45 17.72
C LEU A 280 13.77 13.28 17.87
N VAL A 281 13.07 13.18 16.73
CA VAL A 281 11.66 12.83 16.65
C VAL A 281 11.59 11.43 16.09
N ASP A 282 11.37 10.46 16.97
CA ASP A 282 11.26 9.06 16.64
C ASP A 282 9.83 8.74 16.22
N PHE A 283 9.68 8.14 15.03
CA PHE A 283 8.42 7.64 14.53
C PHE A 283 8.22 6.19 14.96
N THR A 284 7.17 5.95 15.72
CA THR A 284 6.71 4.59 16.00
C THR A 284 5.83 4.13 14.85
N ALA A 285 6.24 3.05 14.20
CA ALA A 285 5.47 2.38 13.14
C ALA A 285 5.04 0.98 13.61
N GLN A 286 4.07 0.38 12.92
CA GLN A 286 3.64 -1.00 13.18
C GLN A 286 4.38 -2.02 12.31
N ASN A 287 4.23 -3.30 12.64
CA ASN A 287 4.70 -4.45 11.84
C ASN A 287 6.20 -4.47 11.49
N GLY A 288 7.02 -3.78 12.29
CA GLY A 288 8.46 -3.68 12.04
C GLY A 288 8.82 -2.81 10.82
N SER A 289 7.92 -1.92 10.41
CA SER A 289 8.16 -0.98 9.31
C SER A 289 9.36 -0.05 9.60
N GLU A 290 10.25 0.10 8.62
CA GLU A 290 11.45 0.94 8.62
C GLU A 290 11.37 1.92 7.44
N LEU A 291 10.69 3.05 7.64
CA LEU A 291 10.49 4.07 6.60
C LEU A 291 11.75 4.94 6.45
N THR A 292 12.19 5.15 5.22
CA THR A 292 13.38 5.95 4.90
C THR A 292 13.02 7.30 4.29
N GLN A 293 11.86 7.41 3.61
CA GLN A 293 11.42 8.66 3.01
C GLN A 293 9.90 8.75 2.97
N MET A 294 9.36 9.95 3.20
CA MET A 294 7.95 10.30 2.99
C MET A 294 7.84 11.59 2.19
N GLU A 295 7.03 11.61 1.14
CA GLU A 295 6.55 12.85 0.52
C GLU A 295 5.17 13.18 1.10
N LEU A 296 5.07 14.26 1.87
CA LEU A 296 3.84 14.62 2.57
C LEU A 296 2.83 15.27 1.64
N GLU A 297 1.62 14.70 1.59
CA GLU A 297 0.44 15.42 1.12
C GLU A 297 -0.02 16.40 2.19
N THR A 298 -0.24 15.90 3.41
CA THR A 298 -0.53 16.71 4.60
C THR A 298 0.27 16.20 5.79
N GLY A 299 0.96 17.08 6.50
CA GLY A 299 1.67 16.70 7.73
C GLY A 299 1.81 17.89 8.66
N LEU A 300 1.23 17.77 9.84
CA LEU A 300 1.26 18.81 10.86
C LEU A 300 2.16 18.36 12.00
N LEU A 301 3.20 19.14 12.26
CA LEU A 301 4.10 18.93 13.39
C LEU A 301 3.71 19.89 14.52
N ASN A 302 3.03 19.36 15.54
CA ASN A 302 2.75 20.10 16.75
C ASN A 302 4.05 20.27 17.54
N TYR A 303 4.25 21.44 18.12
CA TYR A 303 5.36 21.68 19.04
C TYR A 303 4.85 22.28 20.35
N ALA A 304 5.59 22.04 21.43
CA ALA A 304 5.47 22.79 22.67
C ALA A 304 6.86 23.22 23.16
N MET A 305 6.99 24.46 23.61
CA MET A 305 8.24 25.02 24.11
C MET A 305 8.03 25.64 25.49
N GLN A 306 9.02 25.49 26.37
CA GLN A 306 9.03 26.04 27.72
C GLN A 306 10.38 26.69 28.01
N SER A 307 10.37 27.78 28.77
CA SER A 307 11.57 28.48 29.23
C SER A 307 11.39 29.01 30.64
N ASP A 308 12.34 28.70 31.50
CA ASP A 308 12.44 29.24 32.87
C ASP A 308 13.18 30.59 32.94
N PHE A 309 13.82 31.01 31.84
CA PHE A 309 14.49 32.30 31.75
C PHE A 309 13.49 33.45 31.94
N SER A 310 13.94 34.51 32.63
CA SER A 310 13.13 35.72 32.82
C SER A 310 12.99 36.58 31.58
N GLU A 311 13.79 36.32 30.54
CA GLU A 311 13.81 37.06 29.28
C GLU A 311 13.34 36.23 28.09
N ASN A 312 13.05 36.94 27.00
CA ASN A 312 12.74 36.30 25.73
C ASN A 312 13.95 35.55 25.16
N ILE A 313 13.68 34.42 24.54
CA ILE A 313 14.67 33.60 23.83
C ILE A 313 14.31 33.56 22.35
N LYS A 314 15.27 33.84 21.48
CA LYS A 314 15.14 33.56 20.05
C LYS A 314 15.50 32.11 19.78
N VAL A 315 14.51 31.34 19.35
CA VAL A 315 14.65 29.94 18.94
C VAL A 315 14.68 29.84 17.42
N THR A 316 15.72 29.21 16.90
CA THR A 316 15.80 28.79 15.50
C THR A 316 15.81 27.26 15.44
N MET A 317 14.82 26.69 14.75
CA MET A 317 14.71 25.26 14.47
C MET A 317 15.08 25.01 13.00
N THR A 318 16.10 24.19 12.78
CA THR A 318 16.51 23.73 11.46
C THR A 318 16.13 22.26 11.31
N PHE A 319 15.39 21.94 10.26
CA PHE A 319 15.01 20.59 9.89
C PHE A 319 15.85 20.16 8.67
N PRO A 320 17.08 19.64 8.88
CA PRO A 320 18.01 19.35 7.79
C PRO A 320 17.45 18.32 6.79
N SER A 321 16.60 17.40 7.26
CA SER A 321 16.03 16.32 6.47
C SER A 321 14.57 16.54 6.05
N VAL A 322 14.01 17.74 6.28
CA VAL A 322 12.69 18.14 5.76
C VAL A 322 12.90 19.13 4.63
N LEU A 323 12.62 18.68 3.41
CA LEU A 323 12.96 19.38 2.18
C LEU A 323 11.70 19.97 1.55
N LYS A 324 11.70 21.29 1.34
CA LYS A 324 10.70 21.98 0.52
C LYS A 324 11.38 22.45 -0.76
N ASN A 325 10.97 21.90 -1.91
CA ASN A 325 11.64 22.13 -3.19
C ASN A 325 13.16 21.87 -3.12
N GLY A 326 13.56 20.79 -2.42
CA GLY A 326 14.97 20.40 -2.25
C GLY A 326 15.76 21.17 -1.19
N ASN A 327 15.20 22.19 -0.55
CA ASN A 327 15.89 22.99 0.47
C ASN A 327 15.43 22.64 1.90
N PRO A 328 16.34 22.53 2.88
CA PRO A 328 15.98 22.33 4.29
C PRO A 328 15.09 23.43 4.86
N LEU A 329 14.10 23.03 5.66
CA LEU A 329 13.21 23.96 6.35
C LEU A 329 13.91 24.61 7.56
N ASN A 330 13.76 25.93 7.69
CA ASN A 330 14.23 26.70 8.84
C ASN A 330 13.06 27.54 9.39
N VAL A 331 12.83 27.46 10.70
CA VAL A 331 11.79 28.22 11.40
C VAL A 331 12.46 29.01 12.52
N SER A 332 12.07 30.27 12.69
CA SER A 332 12.54 31.10 13.81
C SER A 332 11.39 31.77 14.51
N MET A 333 11.45 31.82 15.83
CA MET A 333 10.42 32.42 16.67
C MET A 333 10.99 32.88 18.01
N THR A 334 10.20 33.68 18.71
CA THR A 334 10.52 34.14 20.07
C THR A 334 9.75 33.27 21.07
N LEU A 335 10.48 32.75 22.06
CA LEU A 335 10.00 32.02 23.22
C LEU A 335 10.04 32.98 24.42
N PRO A 336 8.93 33.63 24.79
CA PRO A 336 8.85 34.38 26.03
C PRO A 336 8.98 33.50 27.28
N PRO A 337 9.21 34.11 28.45
CA PRO A 337 9.19 33.43 29.74
C PRO A 337 7.85 32.71 29.96
N THR A 338 7.90 31.39 30.15
CA THR A 338 6.71 30.59 30.50
C THR A 338 6.78 30.11 31.96
N GLY A 339 7.99 29.99 32.51
CA GLY A 339 8.27 29.18 33.68
C GLY A 339 8.03 27.69 33.43
N VAL A 340 8.10 26.91 34.51
CA VAL A 340 8.02 25.43 34.49
C VAL A 340 6.63 24.84 34.24
N ASN A 341 5.56 25.63 34.34
CA ASN A 341 4.17 25.10 34.36
C ASN A 341 3.33 25.47 33.14
N ASP A 342 3.85 26.29 32.23
CA ASP A 342 3.13 26.73 31.03
C ASP A 342 3.97 26.43 29.77
N SER A 343 3.34 26.41 28.60
CA SER A 343 4.00 26.12 27.33
C SER A 343 3.44 26.93 26.19
N ILE A 344 4.33 27.39 25.31
CA ILE A 344 3.91 27.88 24.00
C ILE A 344 3.71 26.69 23.09
N VAL A 345 2.47 26.48 22.69
CA VAL A 345 2.09 25.43 21.75
C VAL A 345 1.83 26.03 20.37
N GLY A 346 2.09 25.26 19.33
CA GLY A 346 1.70 25.62 17.98
C GLY A 346 1.89 24.48 16.99
N VAL A 347 1.69 24.80 15.72
CA VAL A 347 1.70 23.82 14.64
C VAL A 347 2.58 24.35 13.50
N LEU A 348 3.52 23.52 13.06
CA LEU A 348 4.25 23.72 11.82
C LEU A 348 3.59 22.88 10.72
N ASP A 349 3.16 23.55 9.65
CA ASP A 349 2.63 22.88 8.47
C ASP A 349 3.78 22.42 7.57
N LEU A 350 3.98 21.12 7.50
CA LEU A 350 4.99 20.43 6.67
C LEU A 350 4.38 19.86 5.38
N SER A 351 3.14 20.22 5.03
CA SER A 351 2.47 19.75 3.83
C SER A 351 3.26 20.12 2.56
N GLY A 352 3.33 19.18 1.61
CA GLY A 352 4.09 19.34 0.37
C GLY A 352 5.62 19.31 0.53
N THR A 353 6.13 18.77 1.64
CA THR A 353 7.57 18.56 1.86
C THR A 353 7.95 17.10 1.73
N THR A 354 9.23 16.83 1.47
CA THR A 354 9.82 15.49 1.56
C THR A 354 10.58 15.37 2.88
N ILE A 355 10.26 14.37 3.69
CA ILE A 355 10.99 14.02 4.90
C ILE A 355 11.90 12.82 4.58
N LEU A 356 13.20 12.98 4.83
CA LEU A 356 14.17 11.90 4.85
C LEU A 356 14.31 11.42 6.31
N LEU A 357 13.99 10.15 6.53
CA LEU A 357 13.93 9.49 7.84
C LEU A 357 15.16 8.62 8.13
N ASP A 358 16.09 8.54 7.19
CA ASP A 358 17.28 7.70 7.17
C ASP A 358 18.59 8.48 7.41
N GLN A 359 18.47 9.73 7.88
CA GLN A 359 19.60 10.68 8.01
C GLN A 359 20.31 10.61 9.38
N ASP A 360 19.94 9.65 10.22
CA ASP A 360 20.66 9.33 11.45
C ASP A 360 21.42 8.01 11.28
N ALA A 361 22.73 8.02 11.52
CA ALA A 361 23.57 6.85 11.36
C ALA A 361 23.27 5.76 12.40
N ASP A 362 22.81 6.15 13.59
CA ASP A 362 22.49 5.21 14.68
C ASP A 362 21.13 4.52 14.47
N GLN A 363 20.24 5.15 13.70
CA GLN A 363 18.96 4.60 13.30
C GLN A 363 18.57 5.14 11.92
N PRO A 364 18.97 4.47 10.82
CA PRO A 364 18.79 4.96 9.46
C PRO A 364 17.36 4.72 8.94
N PHE A 365 16.34 4.93 9.78
CA PHE A 365 14.92 4.85 9.45
C PHE A 365 14.06 5.48 10.56
N ASN A 366 12.82 5.84 10.23
CA ASN A 366 11.80 6.33 11.15
C ASN A 366 12.26 7.47 12.09
N ARG A 367 13.24 8.28 11.70
CA ARG A 367 13.76 9.34 12.59
C ARG A 367 13.92 10.67 11.88
N LEU A 368 13.31 11.70 12.45
CA LEU A 368 13.50 13.08 12.04
C LEU A 368 14.44 13.79 13.03
N ARG A 369 15.43 14.50 12.50
CA ARG A 369 16.37 15.31 13.29
C ARG A 369 15.97 16.78 13.22
N VAL A 370 15.92 17.44 14.37
CA VAL A 370 15.65 18.87 14.49
C VAL A 370 16.81 19.53 15.22
N ILE A 371 17.54 20.42 14.56
CA ILE A 371 18.61 21.19 15.20
C ILE A 371 17.98 22.42 15.82
N VAL A 372 18.02 22.52 17.14
CA VAL A 372 17.48 23.64 17.89
C VAL A 372 18.64 24.53 18.36
N LYS A 373 18.58 25.80 18.00
CA LYS A 373 19.47 26.84 18.50
C LYS A 373 18.65 27.86 19.27
N ALA A 374 18.99 28.07 20.54
CA ALA A 374 18.40 29.11 21.38
C ALA A 374 19.44 30.18 21.70
N GLN A 375 19.05 31.45 21.54
CA GLN A 375 19.87 32.61 21.86
C GLN A 375 19.06 33.57 22.71
N MET A 376 19.71 34.30 23.61
CA MET A 376 19.04 35.37 24.33
C MET A 376 18.55 36.44 23.35
N ASP A 377 17.33 36.93 23.55
CA ASP A 377 16.68 37.97 22.76
C ASP A 377 16.28 39.13 23.69
N ASP A 378 17.28 39.91 24.12
CA ASP A 378 17.08 41.11 24.92
C ASP A 378 17.51 42.35 24.11
N PRO A 379 16.64 42.87 23.21
CA PRO A 379 16.97 44.01 22.38
C PRO A 379 17.20 45.30 23.19
N GLY A 380 16.82 45.34 24.48
CA GLY A 380 17.14 46.44 25.37
C GLY A 380 18.60 46.43 25.84
N ASN A 381 19.28 45.29 25.69
CA ASN A 381 20.64 45.04 26.13
C ASN A 381 20.85 45.46 27.60
N ASN A 382 19.92 45.06 28.45
CA ASN A 382 19.90 45.35 29.87
C ASN A 382 20.72 44.31 30.63
N LEU A 383 21.08 44.64 31.87
CA LEU A 383 21.61 43.65 32.81
C LEU A 383 20.45 42.77 33.26
N ILE A 384 20.61 41.45 33.11
CA ILE A 384 19.62 40.46 33.48
C ILE A 384 20.23 39.46 34.47
N THR A 385 19.39 38.92 35.34
CA THR A 385 19.81 37.86 36.25
C THR A 385 19.77 36.53 35.54
N PHE A 386 20.91 35.84 35.47
CA PHE A 386 21.01 34.47 34.98
C PHE A 386 21.22 33.51 36.15
N HIS A 387 20.61 32.33 36.07
CA HIS A 387 20.86 31.24 37.01
C HIS A 387 21.17 29.94 36.25
N GLY A 388 22.28 29.28 36.60
CA GLY A 388 22.75 28.03 35.98
C GLY A 388 21.87 26.79 36.24
N ASN A 389 20.65 26.99 36.76
CA ASN A 389 19.62 25.97 36.90
C ASN A 389 18.38 26.24 36.04
N GLU A 390 18.37 27.30 35.24
CA GLU A 390 17.28 27.61 34.30
C GLU A 390 17.21 26.55 33.20
N GLN A 391 15.98 26.18 32.82
CA GLN A 391 15.72 25.12 31.88
C GLN A 391 15.03 25.63 30.62
N ILE A 392 15.27 24.92 29.53
CA ILE A 392 14.53 25.06 28.28
C ILE A 392 14.10 23.66 27.81
N ALA A 393 12.84 23.54 27.42
CA ALA A 393 12.27 22.28 26.96
C ALA A 393 11.56 22.46 25.61
N PHE A 394 11.69 21.43 24.77
CA PHE A 394 11.05 21.32 23.47
C PHE A 394 10.38 19.96 23.38
N SER A 395 9.19 19.94 22.81
CA SER A 395 8.56 18.70 22.38
C SER A 395 7.95 18.87 21.01
N PHE A 396 7.95 17.78 20.25
CA PHE A 396 7.41 17.69 18.91
C PHE A 396 6.52 16.47 18.82
N GLN A 397 5.38 16.61 18.14
CA GLN A 397 4.47 15.51 17.88
C GLN A 397 3.86 15.60 16.48
N MET A 398 3.94 14.50 15.73
CA MET A 398 3.24 14.31 14.47
C MET A 398 2.43 13.03 14.56
N ASN A 399 1.15 13.08 14.14
CA ASN A 399 0.27 11.94 14.15
C ASN A 399 -0.32 11.73 12.76
N ALA A 400 -0.29 10.50 12.26
CA ALA A 400 -0.96 10.07 11.04
C ALA A 400 -0.78 11.02 9.83
N PRO A 401 0.46 11.29 9.38
CA PRO A 401 0.68 12.10 8.18
C PRO A 401 0.07 11.41 6.95
N LYS A 402 -0.48 12.21 6.03
CA LYS A 402 -0.88 11.71 4.71
C LYS A 402 0.27 11.90 3.74
N VAL A 403 0.55 10.90 2.93
CA VAL A 403 1.71 10.87 2.03
C VAL A 403 1.26 10.72 0.59
N ARG A 404 1.98 11.38 -0.32
CA ARG A 404 1.92 11.12 -1.76
C ARG A 404 2.78 9.96 -2.17
N GLN A 405 3.88 9.76 -1.45
CA GLN A 405 4.83 8.68 -1.66
C GLN A 405 5.47 8.30 -0.33
N VAL A 406 5.69 7.01 -0.13
CA VAL A 406 6.49 6.47 0.97
C VAL A 406 7.52 5.48 0.43
N LYS A 407 8.70 5.43 1.05
CA LYS A 407 9.76 4.47 0.76
C LYS A 407 10.34 3.90 2.04
N GLY A 408 10.85 2.67 1.97
CA GLY A 408 11.46 1.95 3.08
C GLY A 408 10.96 0.52 3.14
N TYR A 409 11.14 -0.16 4.25
CA TYR A 409 10.50 -1.44 4.50
C TYR A 409 9.14 -1.21 5.17
N PHE A 410 8.05 -1.73 4.62
CA PHE A 410 6.70 -1.46 5.14
C PHE A 410 6.26 -2.41 6.26
N GLY A 411 7.10 -3.38 6.63
CA GLY A 411 6.69 -4.48 7.50
C GLY A 411 5.86 -5.54 6.77
N GLN A 412 5.31 -6.49 7.52
CA GLN A 412 4.44 -7.53 6.99
C GLN A 412 3.00 -7.31 7.46
N PHE A 413 2.06 -7.36 6.53
CA PHE A 413 0.63 -7.29 6.82
C PHE A 413 -0.16 -7.85 5.64
N ASP A 414 -1.43 -8.14 5.88
CA ASP A 414 -2.35 -8.64 4.87
C ASP A 414 -3.42 -7.60 4.54
N GLU A 415 -3.80 -7.55 3.27
CA GLU A 415 -4.95 -6.78 2.79
C GLU A 415 -6.00 -7.73 2.23
N ILE A 416 -7.25 -7.51 2.62
CA ILE A 416 -8.35 -8.38 2.18
C ILE A 416 -8.78 -7.98 0.76
N ILE A 417 -8.87 -8.97 -0.12
CA ILE A 417 -9.58 -8.85 -1.38
C ILE A 417 -11.05 -9.13 -1.07
N GLU A 418 -11.86 -8.08 -1.11
CA GLU A 418 -13.27 -8.14 -0.70
C GLU A 418 -14.04 -9.24 -1.45
N PRO A 419 -14.94 -9.96 -0.75
CA PRO A 419 -15.73 -11.01 -1.38
C PRO A 419 -16.58 -10.50 -2.54
N GLY A 420 -16.60 -11.27 -3.63
CA GLY A 420 -17.35 -10.95 -4.83
C GLY A 420 -17.92 -12.18 -5.52
N ALA A 421 -18.63 -11.93 -6.61
CA ALA A 421 -19.33 -12.95 -7.38
C ALA A 421 -19.18 -12.72 -8.88
N VAL A 422 -18.77 -13.75 -9.61
CA VAL A 422 -18.78 -13.80 -11.07
C VAL A 422 -19.96 -14.64 -11.52
N HIS A 423 -20.88 -14.05 -12.27
CA HIS A 423 -21.96 -14.79 -12.93
C HIS A 423 -21.49 -15.17 -14.32
N LEU A 424 -21.42 -16.46 -14.62
CA LEU A 424 -20.74 -16.94 -15.82
C LEU A 424 -21.50 -16.67 -17.13
N GLY A 425 -22.71 -16.08 -17.03
CA GLY A 425 -23.49 -15.60 -18.18
C GLY A 425 -24.23 -16.71 -18.94
N PHE A 426 -24.11 -17.97 -18.49
CA PHE A 426 -24.94 -19.09 -18.92
C PHE A 426 -25.64 -19.68 -17.71
N ASP A 427 -26.84 -20.18 -17.96
CA ASP A 427 -27.63 -20.95 -17.00
C ASP A 427 -28.01 -22.26 -17.70
N PHE A 428 -28.21 -23.33 -16.93
CA PHE A 428 -28.70 -24.61 -17.47
C PHE A 428 -30.05 -24.96 -16.86
N PRO A 429 -31.09 -24.10 -17.00
CA PRO A 429 -32.39 -24.31 -16.37
C PRO A 429 -33.09 -25.59 -16.86
N PHE A 430 -32.59 -26.16 -17.96
CA PHE A 430 -33.09 -27.38 -18.58
C PHE A 430 -32.45 -28.67 -18.05
N ILE A 431 -31.36 -28.57 -17.27
CA ILE A 431 -30.72 -29.74 -16.65
C ILE A 431 -31.51 -30.13 -15.42
N ASP A 432 -31.94 -31.39 -15.35
CA ASP A 432 -32.63 -31.90 -14.17
C ASP A 432 -31.64 -32.00 -12.98
N PRO A 433 -31.98 -31.51 -11.77
CA PRO A 433 -31.11 -31.59 -10.59
C PRO A 433 -30.77 -33.02 -10.13
N THR A 434 -31.45 -34.04 -10.66
CA THR A 434 -31.14 -35.46 -10.45
C THR A 434 -30.12 -36.03 -11.44
N SER A 435 -29.60 -35.19 -12.35
CA SER A 435 -28.51 -35.54 -13.26
C SER A 435 -27.25 -35.95 -12.50
N GLU A 436 -26.46 -36.84 -13.11
CA GLU A 436 -25.10 -37.10 -12.62
C GLU A 436 -24.15 -35.96 -13.03
N PRO A 437 -23.06 -35.73 -12.28
CA PRO A 437 -22.06 -34.72 -12.62
C PRO A 437 -21.44 -34.93 -14.01
N VAL A 438 -21.09 -33.82 -14.67
CA VAL A 438 -20.36 -33.83 -15.94
C VAL A 438 -18.95 -33.34 -15.70
N PHE A 439 -17.96 -34.13 -16.13
CA PHE A 439 -16.56 -33.81 -15.90
C PHE A 439 -15.95 -33.22 -17.16
N PHE A 440 -15.37 -32.03 -17.04
CA PHE A 440 -14.64 -31.35 -18.10
C PHE A 440 -13.14 -31.53 -17.85
N GLU A 441 -12.39 -32.02 -18.83
CA GLU A 441 -10.97 -32.37 -18.61
C GLU A 441 -10.01 -31.18 -18.77
N ASP A 442 -10.32 -30.26 -19.68
CA ASP A 442 -9.37 -29.24 -20.16
C ASP A 442 -9.78 -27.81 -19.77
N ALA A 443 -10.47 -27.66 -18.63
CA ALA A 443 -10.86 -26.36 -18.13
C ALA A 443 -9.67 -25.58 -17.55
N GLN A 444 -9.69 -24.26 -17.72
CA GLN A 444 -8.68 -23.35 -17.15
C GLN A 444 -9.30 -22.03 -16.68
N ILE A 445 -8.74 -21.48 -15.60
CA ILE A 445 -8.96 -20.09 -15.16
C ILE A 445 -7.61 -19.37 -15.23
N GLU A 446 -7.50 -18.33 -16.04
CA GLU A 446 -6.33 -17.46 -16.08
C GLU A 446 -6.62 -16.20 -15.26
N LEU A 447 -5.88 -16.01 -14.17
CA LEU A 447 -5.87 -14.76 -13.42
C LEU A 447 -4.82 -13.83 -14.02
N ARG A 448 -5.26 -12.72 -14.60
CA ARG A 448 -4.40 -11.67 -15.15
C ARG A 448 -4.42 -10.48 -14.21
N TYR A 449 -3.26 -9.96 -13.88
CA TYR A 449 -3.15 -8.82 -12.98
C TYR A 449 -2.24 -7.74 -13.52
N GLU A 450 -2.48 -6.52 -13.03
CA GLU A 450 -1.66 -5.35 -13.22
C GLU A 450 -1.32 -4.80 -11.83
N ASN A 451 -0.02 -4.68 -11.53
CA ASN A 451 0.48 -4.31 -10.22
C ASN A 451 1.41 -3.09 -10.33
N ALA A 452 1.00 -1.96 -9.77
CA ALA A 452 1.81 -0.76 -9.63
C ALA A 452 2.46 -0.63 -8.24
N PHE A 453 2.19 -1.55 -7.32
CA PHE A 453 2.78 -1.52 -5.99
C PHE A 453 4.24 -1.97 -6.02
N GLY A 454 5.13 -1.05 -5.64
CA GLY A 454 6.57 -1.30 -5.49
C GLY A 454 6.93 -2.08 -4.23
N VAL A 455 6.16 -3.10 -3.87
CA VAL A 455 6.36 -3.94 -2.68
C VAL A 455 6.11 -5.41 -3.02
N PRO A 456 7.00 -6.35 -2.65
CA PRO A 456 6.74 -7.78 -2.77
C PRO A 456 5.38 -8.17 -2.18
N ALA A 457 4.56 -8.88 -2.96
CA ALA A 457 3.23 -9.28 -2.54
C ALA A 457 2.87 -10.68 -3.05
N ARG A 458 2.09 -11.41 -2.27
CA ARG A 458 1.52 -12.73 -2.62
C ARG A 458 0.01 -12.67 -2.51
N ALA A 459 -0.69 -13.11 -3.55
CA ALA A 459 -2.14 -13.21 -3.57
C ALA A 459 -2.57 -14.65 -3.30
N GLU A 460 -3.54 -14.83 -2.41
CA GLU A 460 -4.24 -16.09 -2.13
C GLU A 460 -5.72 -15.87 -2.43
N PHE A 461 -6.35 -16.78 -3.16
CA PHE A 461 -7.76 -16.67 -3.53
C PHE A 461 -8.51 -17.89 -3.05
N ASP A 462 -9.65 -17.67 -2.42
CA ASP A 462 -10.63 -18.70 -2.12
C ASP A 462 -11.77 -18.57 -3.13
N MET A 463 -12.04 -19.63 -3.88
CA MET A 463 -13.11 -19.64 -4.87
C MET A 463 -14.05 -20.82 -4.67
N VAL A 464 -15.34 -20.54 -4.66
CA VAL A 464 -16.42 -21.51 -4.49
C VAL A 464 -17.39 -21.40 -5.65
N SER A 465 -17.63 -22.51 -6.34
CA SER A 465 -18.63 -22.61 -7.38
C SER A 465 -19.98 -22.95 -6.76
N SER A 466 -21.03 -22.23 -7.16
CA SER A 466 -22.42 -22.60 -6.88
C SER A 466 -23.16 -22.88 -8.17
N GLY A 467 -23.93 -23.97 -8.18
CA GLY A 467 -24.51 -24.55 -9.39
C GLY A 467 -25.81 -25.28 -9.15
N ILE A 468 -26.21 -26.07 -10.14
CA ILE A 468 -27.48 -26.82 -10.13
C ILE A 468 -27.39 -28.02 -9.21
N LEU A 469 -26.24 -28.68 -9.19
CA LEU A 469 -26.01 -29.84 -8.33
C LEU A 469 -25.44 -29.37 -6.98
N ASN A 470 -25.86 -30.04 -5.91
CA ASN A 470 -25.37 -29.78 -4.55
C ASN A 470 -24.42 -30.91 -4.10
N PRO A 471 -23.45 -30.61 -3.22
CA PRO A 471 -23.14 -29.29 -2.64
C PRO A 471 -22.25 -28.42 -3.54
N ASP A 472 -22.11 -27.14 -3.18
CA ASP A 472 -21.08 -26.24 -3.72
C ASP A 472 -19.67 -26.87 -3.65
N GLN A 473 -18.78 -26.45 -4.54
CA GLN A 473 -17.45 -27.01 -4.68
C GLN A 473 -16.37 -25.92 -4.58
N GLU A 474 -15.26 -26.23 -3.92
CA GLU A 474 -14.11 -25.36 -3.76
C GLU A 474 -13.09 -25.58 -4.89
N LEU A 475 -12.46 -24.50 -5.36
CA LEU A 475 -11.42 -24.57 -6.39
C LEU A 475 -10.05 -24.94 -5.81
N ASP A 476 -9.71 -24.44 -4.61
CA ASP A 476 -8.39 -24.58 -3.96
C ASP A 476 -7.21 -24.21 -4.90
N PRO A 477 -7.14 -22.96 -5.39
CA PRO A 477 -6.06 -22.53 -6.27
C PRO A 477 -4.75 -22.30 -5.49
N PRO A 478 -3.58 -22.38 -6.16
CA PRO A 478 -2.31 -22.08 -5.51
C PRO A 478 -2.18 -20.59 -5.18
N SER A 479 -1.33 -20.27 -4.20
CA SER A 479 -0.92 -18.89 -3.97
C SER A 479 -0.04 -18.36 -5.10
N ILE A 480 -0.14 -17.06 -5.37
CA ILE A 480 0.47 -16.42 -6.53
C ILE A 480 1.42 -15.32 -6.05
N ASP A 481 2.72 -15.52 -6.25
CA ASP A 481 3.71 -14.46 -6.08
C ASP A 481 3.55 -13.43 -7.22
N LEU A 482 3.29 -12.19 -6.85
CA LEU A 482 3.04 -11.12 -7.81
C LEU A 482 4.35 -10.50 -8.26
N ALA A 483 4.49 -10.34 -9.58
CA ALA A 483 5.51 -9.45 -10.12
C ALA A 483 5.24 -8.02 -9.64
N THR A 484 6.30 -7.30 -9.27
CA THR A 484 6.22 -5.93 -8.75
C THR A 484 7.19 -5.02 -9.52
N PRO A 485 6.87 -3.73 -9.69
CA PRO A 485 7.79 -2.78 -10.32
C PRO A 485 8.99 -2.52 -9.40
N ASP A 486 10.17 -2.34 -9.99
CA ASP A 486 11.37 -1.94 -9.24
C ASP A 486 11.44 -0.42 -9.03
N ILE A 487 12.41 0.05 -8.25
CA ILE A 487 12.57 1.47 -7.89
C ILE A 487 12.80 2.40 -9.11
N SER A 488 13.23 1.86 -10.26
CA SER A 488 13.38 2.62 -11.51
C SER A 488 12.06 2.77 -12.27
N MET A 489 11.04 2.01 -11.89
CA MET A 489 9.70 1.96 -12.48
C MET A 489 8.63 2.67 -11.62
N ILE A 490 9.03 3.53 -10.66
CA ILE A 490 8.06 4.31 -9.87
C ILE A 490 7.06 5.03 -10.79
N GLY A 491 5.76 4.84 -10.52
CA GLY A 491 4.66 5.38 -11.32
C GLY A 491 4.32 4.56 -12.57
N GLN A 492 4.85 3.35 -12.70
CA GLN A 492 4.51 2.37 -13.74
C GLN A 492 3.95 1.10 -13.10
N ALA A 493 3.15 0.34 -13.85
CA ALA A 493 2.65 -0.96 -13.46
C ALA A 493 3.35 -2.08 -14.24
N VAL A 494 3.44 -3.26 -13.61
CA VAL A 494 3.84 -4.50 -14.28
C VAL A 494 2.63 -5.42 -14.45
N GLN A 495 2.61 -6.18 -15.52
CA GLN A 495 1.56 -7.16 -15.80
C GLN A 495 2.06 -8.57 -15.53
N GLY A 496 1.18 -9.43 -15.05
CA GLY A 496 1.46 -10.85 -14.88
C GLY A 496 0.19 -11.69 -15.00
N SER A 497 0.38 -13.00 -15.04
CA SER A 497 -0.74 -13.94 -15.00
C SER A 497 -0.39 -15.25 -14.29
N ALA A 498 -1.42 -15.93 -13.82
CA ALA A 498 -1.35 -17.27 -13.24
C ALA A 498 -2.46 -18.12 -13.86
N VAL A 499 -2.12 -19.35 -14.26
CA VAL A 499 -3.07 -20.31 -14.85
C VAL A 499 -3.43 -21.36 -13.80
N ILE A 500 -4.72 -21.52 -13.58
CA ILE A 500 -5.32 -22.50 -12.68
C ILE A 500 -6.01 -23.56 -13.55
N ASP A 501 -5.60 -24.81 -13.39
CA ASP A 501 -6.08 -25.95 -14.16
C ASP A 501 -6.13 -27.22 -13.30
N HIS A 502 -6.40 -28.38 -13.91
CA HIS A 502 -6.51 -29.65 -13.20
C HIS A 502 -5.20 -30.15 -12.57
N THR A 503 -4.05 -29.53 -12.91
CA THR A 503 -2.73 -29.92 -12.38
C THR A 503 -2.41 -29.25 -11.05
N ASN A 504 -3.09 -28.14 -10.73
CA ASN A 504 -2.81 -27.33 -9.54
C ASN A 504 -4.06 -26.93 -8.74
N SER A 505 -5.24 -27.44 -9.09
CA SER A 505 -6.51 -27.12 -8.42
C SER A 505 -7.55 -28.22 -8.56
N ASN A 506 -8.68 -28.05 -7.89
CA ASN A 506 -9.86 -28.92 -7.96
C ASN A 506 -10.83 -28.53 -9.09
N ILE A 507 -10.36 -27.88 -10.16
CA ILE A 507 -11.24 -27.32 -11.23
C ILE A 507 -12.19 -28.35 -11.86
N VAL A 508 -11.80 -29.63 -11.91
CA VAL A 508 -12.64 -30.70 -12.47
C VAL A 508 -13.89 -30.94 -11.62
N SER A 509 -13.76 -31.04 -10.29
CA SER A 509 -14.90 -31.17 -9.39
C SER A 509 -15.66 -29.85 -9.26
N PHE A 510 -14.94 -28.72 -9.23
CA PHE A 510 -15.49 -27.37 -9.20
C PHE A 510 -16.53 -27.13 -10.31
N LEU A 511 -16.26 -27.61 -11.52
CA LEU A 511 -17.18 -27.45 -12.65
C LEU A 511 -18.24 -28.54 -12.77
N SER A 512 -18.09 -29.64 -12.02
CA SER A 512 -18.95 -30.82 -12.16
C SER A 512 -20.40 -30.60 -11.74
N ILE A 513 -20.66 -29.52 -11.01
CA ILE A 513 -21.98 -29.14 -10.49
C ILE A 513 -22.75 -28.17 -11.38
N PHE A 514 -22.25 -27.88 -12.59
CA PHE A 514 -22.82 -26.89 -13.50
C PHE A 514 -22.98 -25.52 -12.85
N PRO A 515 -21.85 -24.86 -12.53
CA PRO A 515 -21.92 -23.57 -11.86
C PRO A 515 -22.53 -22.51 -12.74
N ASN A 516 -23.43 -21.72 -12.16
CA ASN A 516 -23.92 -20.47 -12.75
C ASN A 516 -23.19 -19.26 -12.14
N GLN A 517 -22.56 -19.45 -10.97
CA GLN A 517 -21.88 -18.42 -10.22
C GLN A 517 -20.60 -18.97 -9.58
N ILE A 518 -19.56 -18.13 -9.56
CA ILE A 518 -18.35 -18.32 -8.77
C ILE A 518 -18.29 -17.22 -7.73
N LEU A 519 -18.28 -17.61 -6.46
CA LEU A 519 -17.96 -16.74 -5.34
C LEU A 519 -16.45 -16.73 -5.16
N TYR A 520 -15.87 -15.55 -4.91
CA TYR A 520 -14.45 -15.43 -4.61
C TYR A 520 -14.23 -14.48 -3.44
N GLU A 521 -13.17 -14.73 -2.69
CA GLU A 521 -12.53 -13.79 -1.78
C GLU A 521 -11.02 -14.02 -1.83
N GLY A 522 -10.22 -13.17 -1.18
CA GLY A 522 -8.79 -13.40 -1.17
C GLY A 522 -8.03 -12.56 -0.17
N LEU A 523 -6.73 -12.82 -0.12
CA LEU A 523 -5.78 -12.18 0.76
C LEU A 523 -4.54 -11.76 -0.04
N LEU A 524 -4.14 -10.50 0.10
CA LEU A 524 -2.92 -9.95 -0.44
C LEU A 524 -1.92 -9.75 0.70
N SER A 525 -0.95 -10.66 0.83
CA SER A 525 0.11 -10.57 1.83
C SER A 525 1.24 -9.67 1.33
N VAL A 526 1.55 -8.62 2.08
CA VAL A 526 2.61 -7.65 1.80
C VAL A 526 3.90 -8.06 2.49
N ASN A 527 5.01 -8.07 1.75
CA ASN A 527 6.33 -8.60 2.16
C ASN A 527 6.25 -10.01 2.77
N PRO A 528 5.65 -11.01 2.09
CA PRO A 528 5.42 -12.34 2.65
C PRO A 528 6.71 -13.02 3.13
N ASP A 529 7.84 -12.75 2.47
CA ASP A 529 9.16 -13.30 2.81
C ASP A 529 10.03 -12.34 3.67
N GLY A 530 9.48 -11.20 4.08
CA GLY A 530 10.15 -10.18 4.89
C GLY A 530 10.86 -9.10 4.08
N GLN A 531 11.88 -8.48 4.67
CA GLN A 531 12.60 -7.37 4.04
C GLN A 531 13.44 -7.83 2.85
N ALA A 532 13.13 -7.28 1.68
CA ALA A 532 13.91 -7.49 0.46
C ALA A 532 15.16 -6.59 0.40
N ALA A 533 16.07 -6.88 -0.52
CA ALA A 533 17.28 -6.05 -0.74
C ALA A 533 16.96 -4.67 -1.32
N SER A 534 15.91 -4.58 -2.14
CA SER A 534 15.39 -3.31 -2.65
C SER A 534 14.39 -2.72 -1.66
N PRO A 535 14.41 -1.41 -1.42
CA PRO A 535 13.40 -0.77 -0.58
C PRO A 535 12.03 -0.83 -1.25
N ASN A 536 10.99 -0.98 -0.45
CA ASN A 536 9.63 -0.86 -0.93
C ASN A 536 9.35 0.60 -1.29
N PHE A 537 8.43 0.81 -2.22
CA PHE A 537 7.85 2.12 -2.49
C PHE A 537 6.36 1.99 -2.78
N LEU A 538 5.63 3.05 -2.46
CA LEU A 538 4.21 3.19 -2.80
C LEU A 538 3.92 4.66 -3.06
N THR A 539 3.22 4.95 -4.14
CA THR A 539 2.69 6.27 -4.48
C THR A 539 1.17 6.26 -4.38
N LYS A 540 0.57 7.43 -4.12
CA LYS A 540 -0.88 7.56 -3.92
C LYS A 540 -1.73 7.14 -5.13
N ASP A 541 -1.13 7.11 -6.32
CA ASP A 541 -1.81 6.80 -7.58
C ASP A 541 -1.53 5.33 -8.02
N ASP A 542 -0.77 4.57 -7.24
CA ASP A 542 -0.55 3.14 -7.51
C ASP A 542 -1.82 2.33 -7.22
N TYR A 543 -1.95 1.19 -7.89
CA TYR A 543 -3.06 0.25 -7.75
C TYR A 543 -2.60 -1.18 -8.03
N PHE A 544 -3.42 -2.14 -7.59
CA PHE A 544 -3.38 -3.53 -8.02
C PHE A 544 -4.74 -3.91 -8.57
N ALA A 545 -4.81 -4.40 -9.80
CA ALA A 545 -6.04 -4.85 -10.42
C ALA A 545 -5.90 -6.30 -10.90
N VAL A 546 -6.95 -7.09 -10.73
CA VAL A 546 -6.97 -8.50 -11.16
C VAL A 546 -8.28 -8.81 -11.90
N ALA A 547 -8.16 -9.50 -13.02
CA ALA A 547 -9.25 -9.99 -13.84
C ALA A 547 -9.09 -11.50 -14.06
N GLY A 548 -10.21 -12.21 -14.04
CA GLY A 548 -10.27 -13.64 -14.32
C GLY A 548 -10.76 -13.89 -15.74
N ARG A 549 -10.09 -14.79 -16.46
CA ARG A 549 -10.55 -15.36 -17.72
C ARG A 549 -10.82 -16.84 -17.51
N PHE A 550 -12.07 -17.23 -17.57
CA PHE A 550 -12.50 -18.61 -17.55
C PHE A 550 -12.59 -19.15 -18.98
N GLU A 551 -11.97 -20.29 -19.24
CA GLU A 551 -12.06 -21.00 -20.51
C GLU A 551 -12.38 -22.48 -20.27
N LEU A 552 -13.52 -22.92 -20.80
CA LEU A 552 -14.05 -24.27 -20.63
C LEU A 552 -14.29 -24.90 -22.00
N PRO A 553 -13.33 -25.69 -22.52
CA PRO A 553 -13.56 -26.55 -23.69
C PRO A 553 -14.61 -27.61 -23.38
N PHE A 554 -15.52 -27.88 -24.32
CA PHE A 554 -16.55 -28.91 -24.21
C PHE A 554 -15.97 -30.28 -24.59
N ARG A 555 -14.84 -30.61 -23.94
CA ARG A 555 -14.27 -31.95 -23.87
C ARG A 555 -14.65 -32.54 -22.53
N LEU A 556 -15.67 -33.38 -22.55
CA LEU A 556 -16.41 -33.76 -21.35
C LEU A 556 -16.70 -35.25 -21.29
N SER A 557 -16.95 -35.75 -20.09
CA SER A 557 -17.51 -37.08 -19.85
C SER A 557 -18.77 -36.96 -19.01
N MET A 558 -19.80 -37.67 -19.43
CA MET A 558 -21.11 -37.70 -18.80
C MET A 558 -21.69 -39.11 -18.82
N LYS A 559 -22.39 -39.48 -17.74
CA LYS A 559 -22.98 -40.82 -17.59
C LYS A 559 -24.51 -40.82 -17.65
N ASN A 560 -25.14 -39.81 -17.06
CA ASN A 560 -26.58 -39.68 -17.00
C ASN A 560 -26.95 -38.19 -16.80
N LEU A 561 -26.66 -37.38 -17.81
CA LEU A 561 -27.15 -36.00 -17.86
C LEU A 561 -28.59 -36.03 -18.35
N ILE A 562 -29.52 -35.40 -17.62
CA ILE A 562 -30.95 -35.49 -17.92
C ILE A 562 -31.44 -34.12 -18.38
N TYR A 563 -32.07 -34.10 -19.56
CA TYR A 563 -32.84 -32.98 -20.08
C TYR A 563 -34.30 -33.36 -20.10
N ARG A 564 -35.18 -32.46 -19.68
CA ARG A 564 -36.61 -32.71 -19.66
C ARG A 564 -37.35 -31.48 -20.17
N ASP A 565 -38.21 -31.68 -21.17
CA ASP A 565 -38.99 -30.61 -21.79
C ASP A 565 -40.44 -31.03 -22.05
N THR A 566 -41.33 -30.04 -22.15
CA THR A 566 -42.75 -30.24 -22.45
C THR A 566 -43.04 -29.91 -23.92
N LEU A 567 -43.64 -30.85 -24.63
CA LEU A 567 -44.19 -30.65 -25.96
C LEU A 567 -45.72 -30.46 -25.88
N ASP A 568 -46.26 -29.77 -26.88
CA ASP A 568 -47.71 -29.70 -27.07
C ASP A 568 -48.32 -31.11 -27.25
N ALA A 569 -49.63 -31.21 -26.97
CA ALA A 569 -50.40 -32.44 -27.19
C ALA A 569 -50.28 -32.91 -28.65
N PHE A 570 -50.13 -34.22 -28.86
CA PHE A 570 -50.12 -34.78 -30.22
C PHE A 570 -51.56 -34.84 -30.70
N ASN A 571 -51.92 -34.07 -31.72
CA ASN A 571 -53.25 -34.14 -32.30
C ASN A 571 -53.24 -35.11 -33.49
N PHE A 572 -53.85 -36.28 -33.34
CA PHE A 572 -53.97 -37.24 -34.43
C PHE A 572 -55.17 -36.84 -35.31
N ASP A 573 -54.91 -36.11 -36.41
CA ASP A 573 -55.93 -35.82 -37.42
C ASP A 573 -56.27 -37.08 -38.23
N LEU A 574 -57.13 -37.94 -37.66
CA LEU A 574 -57.52 -39.23 -38.22
C LEU A 574 -58.49 -39.10 -39.41
N GLY A 575 -58.92 -37.89 -39.77
CA GLY A 575 -59.87 -37.61 -40.85
C GLY A 575 -61.35 -37.79 -40.46
N GLU A 576 -62.26 -37.24 -41.28
CA GLU A 576 -63.69 -37.26 -40.98
C GLU A 576 -64.26 -38.69 -40.89
N GLY A 577 -64.76 -39.05 -39.70
CA GLY A 577 -65.48 -40.30 -39.46
C GLY A 577 -64.64 -41.45 -38.90
N ILE A 578 -63.35 -41.23 -38.61
CA ILE A 578 -62.48 -42.18 -37.91
C ILE A 578 -62.19 -41.62 -36.52
N THR A 579 -62.41 -42.43 -35.50
CA THR A 579 -62.14 -42.12 -34.09
C THR A 579 -61.02 -43.01 -33.56
N ILE A 580 -60.47 -42.68 -32.39
CA ILE A 580 -59.46 -43.53 -31.73
C ILE A 580 -60.02 -44.94 -31.43
N GLU A 581 -61.33 -45.05 -31.23
CA GLU A 581 -62.02 -46.33 -31.00
C GLU A 581 -61.95 -47.27 -32.22
N ASP A 582 -61.72 -46.72 -33.42
CA ASP A 582 -61.56 -47.49 -34.67
C ASP A 582 -60.12 -48.01 -34.87
N ILE A 583 -59.18 -47.64 -34.00
CA ILE A 583 -57.77 -48.05 -34.06
C ILE A 583 -57.55 -49.30 -33.20
N ARG A 584 -57.11 -50.41 -33.81
CA ARG A 584 -56.72 -51.62 -33.05
C ARG A 584 -55.39 -51.43 -32.32
N GLU A 585 -54.38 -50.99 -33.06
CA GLU A 585 -53.01 -50.83 -32.58
C GLU A 585 -52.28 -49.83 -33.49
N GLY A 586 -51.14 -49.31 -33.04
CA GLY A 586 -50.27 -48.48 -33.85
C GLY A 586 -48.81 -48.88 -33.71
N GLU A 587 -47.98 -48.30 -34.57
CA GLU A 587 -46.54 -48.44 -34.57
C GLU A 587 -45.91 -47.07 -34.82
N LEU A 588 -45.10 -46.62 -33.86
CA LEU A 588 -44.25 -45.45 -34.05
C LEU A 588 -42.98 -45.88 -34.77
N LYS A 589 -42.64 -45.15 -35.84
CA LYS A 589 -41.38 -45.28 -36.53
C LYS A 589 -40.52 -44.06 -36.23
N PHE A 590 -39.33 -44.28 -35.70
CA PHE A 590 -38.28 -43.28 -35.57
C PHE A 590 -37.17 -43.60 -36.55
N SER A 591 -36.75 -42.63 -37.35
CA SER A 591 -35.53 -42.69 -38.16
C SER A 591 -34.57 -41.64 -37.62
N TYR A 592 -33.36 -42.03 -37.25
CA TYR A 592 -32.39 -41.11 -36.68
C TYR A 592 -31.06 -41.10 -37.44
N GLU A 593 -30.38 -39.96 -37.34
CA GLU A 593 -28.98 -39.77 -37.65
C GLU A 593 -28.35 -38.97 -36.50
N ASN A 594 -27.40 -39.58 -35.79
CA ASN A 594 -26.68 -38.97 -34.67
C ASN A 594 -25.20 -38.84 -35.01
N THR A 595 -24.70 -37.61 -35.09
CA THR A 595 -23.28 -37.27 -35.27
C THR A 595 -22.65 -36.75 -33.98
N LEU A 596 -23.37 -36.78 -32.85
CA LEU A 596 -22.84 -36.51 -31.52
C LEU A 596 -22.13 -37.74 -30.96
N PRO A 597 -21.03 -37.57 -30.21
CA PRO A 597 -20.37 -38.65 -29.48
C PRO A 597 -21.09 -39.01 -28.17
N VAL A 598 -22.41 -38.97 -28.19
CA VAL A 598 -23.27 -39.11 -27.01
C VAL A 598 -24.44 -40.03 -27.35
N ASP A 599 -24.61 -41.07 -26.53
CA ASP A 599 -25.75 -41.97 -26.51
C ASP A 599 -26.94 -41.20 -25.90
N LEU A 600 -28.10 -41.28 -26.55
CA LEU A 600 -29.33 -40.64 -26.09
C LEU A 600 -30.34 -41.73 -25.73
N ASN A 601 -30.80 -41.75 -24.49
CA ASN A 601 -31.96 -42.55 -24.11
C ASN A 601 -33.15 -41.62 -23.91
N ALA A 602 -34.14 -41.70 -24.79
CA ALA A 602 -35.34 -40.89 -24.70
C ALA A 602 -36.46 -41.63 -23.96
N ARG A 603 -37.27 -40.87 -23.24
CA ARG A 603 -38.51 -41.32 -22.61
C ARG A 603 -39.61 -40.33 -22.95
N LEU A 604 -40.78 -40.84 -23.33
CA LEU A 604 -41.96 -40.04 -23.64
C LEU A 604 -43.04 -40.34 -22.61
N THR A 605 -43.51 -39.31 -21.92
CA THR A 605 -44.53 -39.39 -20.88
C THR A 605 -45.65 -38.41 -21.23
N VAL A 606 -46.92 -38.78 -21.04
CA VAL A 606 -48.05 -37.86 -21.20
C VAL A 606 -48.47 -37.30 -19.85
N LEU A 607 -48.93 -36.06 -19.84
CA LEU A 607 -49.53 -35.39 -18.69
C LEU A 607 -51.04 -35.25 -18.92
N ASP A 608 -51.84 -35.95 -18.11
CA ASP A 608 -53.30 -35.86 -18.20
C ASP A 608 -53.85 -34.53 -17.63
N ALA A 609 -55.15 -34.27 -17.83
CA ALA A 609 -55.80 -33.06 -17.33
C ALA A 609 -55.90 -32.97 -15.78
N ALA A 610 -55.64 -34.07 -15.07
CA ALA A 610 -55.56 -34.11 -13.62
C ALA A 610 -54.12 -33.90 -13.10
N GLY A 611 -53.13 -33.77 -14.00
CA GLY A 611 -51.72 -33.57 -13.69
C GLY A 611 -50.96 -34.86 -13.40
N ASN A 612 -51.46 -36.03 -13.81
CA ASN A 612 -50.75 -37.30 -13.65
C ASN A 612 -49.89 -37.61 -14.87
N GLU A 613 -48.69 -38.10 -14.61
CA GLU A 613 -47.73 -38.54 -15.62
C GLU A 613 -47.88 -40.04 -15.92
N SER A 614 -48.06 -40.40 -17.19
CA SER A 614 -48.12 -41.79 -17.66
C SER A 614 -47.07 -42.04 -18.75
N PRO A 615 -46.15 -42.99 -18.59
CA PRO A 615 -45.13 -43.27 -19.61
C PRO A 615 -45.78 -43.92 -20.84
N ILE A 616 -45.48 -43.38 -22.02
CA ILE A 616 -45.88 -43.95 -23.31
C ILE A 616 -44.73 -44.78 -23.88
N LEU A 617 -43.51 -44.23 -23.86
CA LEU A 617 -42.29 -44.87 -24.29
C LEU A 617 -41.24 -44.74 -23.20
N ASP A 618 -40.51 -45.82 -22.95
CA ASP A 618 -39.43 -45.87 -21.96
C ASP A 618 -38.15 -46.43 -22.62
N ASP A 619 -37.01 -45.91 -22.23
CA ASP A 619 -35.66 -46.35 -22.65
C ASP A 619 -35.44 -46.49 -24.17
N PHE A 620 -35.80 -45.47 -24.95
CA PHE A 620 -35.53 -45.41 -26.39
C PHE A 620 -34.08 -44.99 -26.66
N ALA A 621 -33.22 -45.93 -27.05
CA ALA A 621 -31.79 -45.66 -27.27
C ALA A 621 -31.46 -45.23 -28.72
N ILE A 622 -30.83 -44.06 -28.87
CA ILE A 622 -30.11 -43.62 -30.06
C ILE A 622 -28.61 -43.69 -29.74
N PRO A 623 -27.85 -44.57 -30.43
CA PRO A 623 -26.43 -44.73 -30.15
C PRO A 623 -25.61 -43.49 -30.55
N ALA A 624 -24.50 -43.28 -29.85
CA ALA A 624 -23.48 -42.28 -30.15
C ALA A 624 -22.78 -42.55 -31.49
N ALA A 625 -22.31 -41.48 -32.13
CA ALA A 625 -21.28 -41.59 -33.16
C ALA A 625 -19.97 -42.14 -32.55
N SER A 626 -19.25 -42.97 -33.32
CA SER A 626 -17.95 -43.49 -32.88
C SER A 626 -16.90 -42.39 -32.88
N VAL A 627 -16.03 -42.40 -31.86
CA VAL A 627 -14.94 -41.44 -31.69
C VAL A 627 -13.58 -42.07 -31.94
N ASN A 628 -12.59 -41.24 -32.27
CA ASN A 628 -11.19 -41.61 -32.32
C ASN A 628 -10.56 -41.66 -30.90
N ALA A 629 -9.24 -41.85 -30.81
CA ALA A 629 -8.52 -41.92 -29.54
C ALA A 629 -8.59 -40.62 -28.72
N ASP A 630 -8.84 -39.48 -29.36
CA ASP A 630 -8.92 -38.16 -28.73
C ASP A 630 -10.35 -37.79 -28.31
N GLY A 631 -11.32 -38.70 -28.53
CA GLY A 631 -12.74 -38.46 -28.21
C GLY A 631 -13.49 -37.65 -29.27
N VAL A 632 -12.92 -37.51 -30.48
CA VAL A 632 -13.47 -36.69 -31.56
C VAL A 632 -14.20 -37.58 -32.59
N VAL A 633 -15.36 -37.15 -33.06
CA VAL A 633 -16.09 -37.81 -34.16
C VAL A 633 -15.43 -37.46 -35.49
N GLU A 634 -14.99 -38.46 -36.25
CA GLU A 634 -14.38 -38.22 -37.56
C GLU A 634 -15.44 -37.92 -38.65
N PRO A 635 -15.12 -37.11 -39.68
CA PRO A 635 -16.05 -36.80 -40.75
C PRO A 635 -16.64 -38.05 -41.43
N GLY A 636 -17.98 -38.08 -41.56
CA GLY A 636 -18.72 -39.21 -42.15
C GLY A 636 -19.02 -40.35 -41.18
N MET A 637 -18.61 -40.25 -39.92
CA MET A 637 -19.01 -41.17 -38.86
C MET A 637 -20.32 -40.68 -38.22
N SER A 638 -21.45 -41.27 -38.62
CA SER A 638 -22.75 -41.06 -37.99
C SER A 638 -23.38 -42.37 -37.58
N ALA A 639 -24.12 -42.35 -36.47
CA ALA A 639 -24.97 -43.44 -36.06
C ALA A 639 -26.35 -43.25 -36.68
N THR A 640 -26.71 -44.10 -37.65
CA THR A 640 -28.02 -44.06 -38.32
C THR A 640 -28.82 -45.31 -38.04
N GLY A 641 -30.12 -45.18 -37.87
CA GLY A 641 -30.98 -46.35 -37.70
C GLY A 641 -32.47 -46.04 -37.82
N GLU A 642 -33.25 -47.11 -37.87
CA GLU A 642 -34.71 -47.07 -37.78
C GLU A 642 -35.16 -47.90 -36.57
N ILE A 643 -36.10 -47.37 -35.80
CA ILE A 643 -36.68 -48.03 -34.64
C ILE A 643 -38.20 -48.04 -34.82
N PHE A 644 -38.81 -49.19 -34.58
CA PHE A 644 -40.25 -49.42 -34.68
C PHE A 644 -40.77 -49.80 -33.30
N ILE A 645 -41.70 -49.03 -32.76
CA ILE A 645 -42.25 -49.25 -31.43
C ILE A 645 -43.75 -49.47 -31.53
N PRO A 646 -44.26 -50.67 -31.17
CA PRO A 646 -45.70 -50.89 -31.12
C PRO A 646 -46.31 -50.07 -29.98
N ILE A 647 -47.42 -49.41 -30.27
CA ILE A 647 -48.23 -48.66 -29.29
C ILE A 647 -49.67 -49.20 -29.30
N SER A 648 -50.24 -49.37 -28.11
CA SER A 648 -51.62 -49.81 -27.94
C SER A 648 -52.61 -48.69 -28.25
N GLN A 649 -53.87 -49.06 -28.52
CA GLN A 649 -54.97 -48.10 -28.67
C GLN A 649 -55.08 -47.15 -27.45
N ASN A 650 -54.88 -47.66 -26.23
CA ASN A 650 -54.89 -46.83 -25.02
C ASN A 650 -53.75 -45.81 -25.04
N GLN A 651 -52.52 -46.20 -25.40
CA GLN A 651 -51.40 -45.26 -25.50
C GLN A 651 -51.63 -44.20 -26.59
N ILE A 652 -52.28 -44.55 -27.70
CA ILE A 652 -52.68 -43.58 -28.73
C ILE A 652 -53.69 -42.58 -28.18
N ARG A 653 -54.71 -43.07 -27.44
CA ARG A 653 -55.66 -42.21 -26.75
C ARG A 653 -54.98 -41.30 -25.73
N ASP A 654 -54.08 -41.85 -24.94
CA ASP A 654 -53.36 -41.11 -23.90
C ASP A 654 -52.46 -40.02 -24.51
N LEU A 655 -51.89 -40.23 -25.70
CA LEU A 655 -51.15 -39.22 -26.46
C LEU A 655 -52.05 -38.12 -27.05
N ASP A 656 -53.26 -38.46 -27.47
CA ASP A 656 -54.25 -37.53 -28.07
C ASP A 656 -54.97 -36.67 -27.02
N GLU A 657 -55.34 -37.28 -25.89
CA GLU A 657 -56.05 -36.62 -24.77
C GLU A 657 -55.10 -35.91 -23.78
N ALA A 658 -53.78 -36.05 -23.97
CA ALA A 658 -52.78 -35.39 -23.13
C ALA A 658 -52.98 -33.87 -23.11
N THR A 659 -52.80 -33.26 -21.94
CA THR A 659 -52.66 -31.79 -21.87
C THR A 659 -51.29 -31.34 -22.34
N GLN A 660 -50.24 -32.11 -22.02
CA GLN A 660 -48.88 -31.92 -22.49
C GLN A 660 -48.20 -33.28 -22.65
N ASN A 661 -47.22 -33.33 -23.54
CA ASN A 661 -46.27 -34.43 -23.63
C ASN A 661 -44.98 -34.00 -22.94
N ILE A 662 -44.30 -34.90 -22.27
CA ILE A 662 -43.01 -34.67 -21.62
C ILE A 662 -42.01 -35.59 -22.28
N VAL A 663 -40.96 -34.99 -22.86
CA VAL A 663 -39.82 -35.72 -23.38
C VAL A 663 -38.66 -35.56 -22.42
N GLU A 664 -38.10 -36.69 -22.01
CA GLU A 664 -36.89 -36.76 -21.22
C GLU A 664 -35.79 -37.40 -22.07
N PHE A 665 -34.64 -36.74 -22.18
CA PHE A 665 -33.44 -37.30 -22.80
C PHE A 665 -32.37 -37.51 -21.71
N ARG A 666 -31.84 -38.73 -21.66
CA ARG A 666 -30.69 -39.10 -20.83
C ARG A 666 -29.49 -39.24 -21.73
N PHE A 667 -28.52 -38.36 -21.54
CA PHE A 667 -27.28 -38.30 -22.29
C PHE A 667 -26.17 -39.08 -21.57
N GLN A 668 -25.49 -39.93 -22.31
CA GLN A 668 -24.32 -40.66 -21.86
C GLN A 668 -23.23 -40.54 -22.94
N SER A 669 -22.07 -40.00 -22.60
CA SER A 669 -20.95 -39.92 -23.57
C SER A 669 -20.48 -41.32 -23.98
N TYR A 670 -19.83 -41.41 -25.15
CA TYR A 670 -19.36 -42.66 -25.75
C TYR A 670 -18.67 -43.60 -24.75
N ASN A 671 -18.82 -44.91 -24.98
CA ASN A 671 -18.24 -45.96 -24.13
C ASN A 671 -18.72 -45.87 -22.66
N GLN A 672 -20.03 -45.68 -22.49
CA GLN A 672 -20.73 -45.64 -21.19
C GLN A 672 -20.23 -44.54 -20.25
N GLY A 673 -19.81 -43.40 -20.81
CA GLY A 673 -19.30 -42.28 -20.04
C GLY A 673 -17.87 -42.44 -19.50
N ASN A 674 -17.12 -43.43 -19.99
CA ASN A 674 -15.73 -43.65 -19.57
C ASN A 674 -14.71 -43.00 -20.52
N THR A 675 -15.16 -42.45 -21.65
CA THR A 675 -14.31 -41.77 -22.61
C THR A 675 -14.74 -40.31 -22.69
N PRO A 676 -13.84 -39.35 -22.41
CA PRO A 676 -14.08 -37.94 -22.66
C PRO A 676 -14.29 -37.72 -24.16
N VAL A 677 -15.30 -36.94 -24.51
CA VAL A 677 -15.70 -36.69 -25.89
C VAL A 677 -15.73 -35.19 -26.18
N VAL A 678 -15.45 -34.81 -27.42
CA VAL A 678 -15.45 -33.41 -27.87
C VAL A 678 -16.73 -33.10 -28.62
N LEU A 679 -17.42 -32.04 -28.21
CA LEU A 679 -18.57 -31.51 -28.96
C LEU A 679 -18.08 -30.56 -30.06
N LEU A 680 -18.25 -30.98 -31.31
CA LEU A 680 -17.92 -30.19 -32.50
C LEU A 680 -19.13 -29.39 -32.97
N THR A 681 -18.92 -28.19 -33.51
CA THR A 681 -20.00 -27.30 -33.97
C THR A 681 -20.91 -27.94 -35.03
N HIS A 682 -20.37 -28.82 -35.88
CA HIS A 682 -21.14 -29.51 -36.92
C HIS A 682 -21.80 -30.82 -36.44
N SER A 683 -21.55 -31.24 -35.20
CA SER A 683 -22.19 -32.43 -34.64
C SER A 683 -23.62 -32.11 -34.22
N GLY A 684 -24.51 -33.09 -34.31
CA GLY A 684 -25.92 -32.91 -34.03
C GLY A 684 -26.68 -34.24 -34.06
N VAL A 685 -27.98 -34.14 -33.84
CA VAL A 685 -28.90 -35.27 -33.95
C VAL A 685 -30.12 -34.85 -34.75
N GLN A 686 -30.56 -35.71 -35.65
CA GLN A 686 -31.80 -35.57 -36.41
C GLN A 686 -32.65 -36.82 -36.19
N ILE A 687 -33.91 -36.63 -35.77
CA ILE A 687 -34.89 -37.67 -35.50
C ILE A 687 -36.15 -37.34 -36.29
N LYS A 688 -36.57 -38.27 -37.14
CA LYS A 688 -37.83 -38.20 -37.90
C LYS A 688 -38.79 -39.24 -37.36
N THR A 689 -39.97 -38.78 -36.93
CA THR A 689 -40.97 -39.63 -36.29
C THR A 689 -42.24 -39.67 -37.13
N GLY A 690 -42.78 -40.86 -37.34
CA GLY A 690 -44.11 -41.07 -37.92
C GLY A 690 -44.88 -42.13 -37.15
N VAL A 691 -46.20 -42.09 -37.27
CA VAL A 691 -47.08 -43.13 -36.71
C VAL A 691 -47.76 -43.87 -37.84
N LYS A 692 -47.91 -45.17 -37.66
CA LYS A 692 -48.71 -46.04 -38.50
C LYS A 692 -49.80 -46.67 -37.64
N VAL A 693 -51.06 -46.38 -37.90
CA VAL A 693 -52.21 -46.94 -37.17
C VAL A 693 -52.90 -48.00 -37.99
N PHE A 694 -53.30 -49.09 -37.34
CA PHE A 694 -54.03 -50.21 -37.92
C PHE A 694 -55.48 -50.13 -37.47
N LEU A 695 -56.40 -50.01 -38.43
CA LEU A 695 -57.82 -49.81 -38.16
C LEU A 695 -58.59 -51.12 -38.19
N ASP A 696 -59.60 -51.24 -37.34
CA ASP A 696 -60.68 -52.22 -37.42
C ASP A 696 -62.02 -51.45 -37.42
N THR A 697 -62.41 -50.90 -38.57
CA THR A 697 -63.72 -50.24 -38.71
C THR A 697 -64.80 -51.29 -39.02
N GLN A 698 -65.88 -51.33 -38.24
CA GLN A 698 -67.07 -52.16 -38.52
C GLN A 698 -68.07 -51.50 -39.47
#